data_AF-A0A825BFS6-F1
#
_entry.id   AF-A0A825BFS6-F1
#
_cell.length_a   1.000
_cell.length_b   1.000
_cell.length_c   1.000
_cell.angle_alpha   90.00
_cell.angle_beta   90.00
_cell.angle_gamma   90.00
#
_symmetry.space_group_name_H-M   'P 1'
#
loop_
_entity.id
_entity.type
_entity.pdbx_description
1 polymer ?
#
loop_
_entity_poly.entity_id
_entity_poly.type
_entity_poly.pdbx_seq_one_letter_code
_entity_poly.pdbx_strand_id
1 'polypeptide(L)'
;VLANNSASDAKLKSEDLVKALAGVTNVESVNIVTDLPNDTAITLNSGSTGMANLALDVLGSKLAGLTTDISGKLNIKVNGSVDALTAANAKSVNVDAVGAVTLTDTKAATNVNVKAAGDVTLTDTEAASSISVDANGAGKVTLTKATNVENLSVKNATNLTITAGGDKLNTVTLENVTLGDSSSAAAAIDFKGATTLNFNNVKMIDGSDSKIAHIKSSAETLNLNFSGKEATFALVTNQVTKVANITANADSNNFLITKEDGDHRDHAALANDSFTTFVIKGNGKELVFDAGDLDKVTSIDASGFNGNAKIVFGDSNGDAIAGLKVSSGAGNDTLVLESNKLSAGSVIDGGAGRDTIVLKSSALADSATLGMIKNIEVVQVDKLTANTNISTSAFDTIIVAGDETGSDTKLTINKDQKIDLAATTLAASKKITMDLNEKSGDNDSINLVLNAKTADNNVTVGNGGADKQLVIETGIESVNITSVAKDSTTANSIDGKFTDVKSIIINGDAGITLKGFTVATDYKNVSMIDASALKAGLTFDASAITIANGATIKGGSGADSITVKGGLANLTLGEGSDTVTLKKGGTSTDYITINDFSKDDKIVLDGTDFASAKAIEKLTLANTTGFSDYVNQAASGDGNTNPIVKYFHYQNDTYIVVDKEAGATLADTDTVIKLAGIHELTGTQNITIADSQ
;
A
#
# COMPACT_ATOMS: atom_id res chain seq x y z
N VAL A 1 -27.17 61.19 2.49
CA VAL A 1 -26.00 61.04 3.39
C VAL A 1 -26.38 61.68 4.72
N LEU A 2 -26.39 60.90 5.81
CA LEU A 2 -26.53 61.42 7.17
C LEU A 2 -25.21 61.19 7.89
N ALA A 3 -24.57 62.28 8.31
CA ALA A 3 -23.25 62.22 8.94
C ALA A 3 -23.22 63.08 10.20
N ASN A 4 -22.57 62.56 11.24
CA ASN A 4 -22.31 63.31 12.47
C ASN A 4 -21.08 64.21 12.27
N ASN A 5 -21.27 65.53 12.40
CA ASN A 5 -20.14 66.46 12.39
C ASN A 5 -19.30 66.25 13.67
N SER A 6 -18.01 65.97 13.51
CA SER A 6 -17.05 65.79 14.60
C SER A 6 -16.94 67.03 15.50
N ALA A 7 -17.24 68.23 15.00
CA ALA A 7 -17.21 69.50 15.73
C ALA A 7 -18.51 69.87 16.47
N SER A 8 -19.58 69.05 16.39
CA SER A 8 -20.85 69.30 17.08
C SER A 8 -21.04 68.40 18.29
N ASP A 9 -21.49 69.00 19.41
CA ASP A 9 -21.87 68.29 20.64
C ASP A 9 -23.22 67.55 20.51
N ALA A 10 -24.08 67.98 19.57
CA ALA A 10 -25.36 67.34 19.29
C ALA A 10 -25.17 66.27 18.19
N LYS A 11 -25.05 65.00 18.59
CA LYS A 11 -24.97 63.87 17.67
C LYS A 11 -26.36 63.39 17.25
N LEU A 12 -26.57 63.22 15.95
CA LEU A 12 -27.69 62.51 15.37
C LEU A 12 -27.66 61.03 15.79
N LYS A 13 -28.84 60.45 16.01
CA LYS A 13 -29.02 59.05 16.39
C LYS A 13 -29.73 58.26 15.29
N SER A 14 -29.70 56.93 15.39
CA SER A 14 -30.42 56.01 14.50
C SER A 14 -31.92 56.32 14.42
N GLU A 15 -32.55 56.80 15.50
CA GLU A 15 -33.96 57.20 15.48
C GLU A 15 -34.22 58.44 14.60
N ASP A 16 -33.22 59.30 14.39
CA ASP A 16 -33.35 60.48 13.53
C ASP A 16 -33.33 60.09 12.05
N LEU A 17 -32.65 59.00 11.68
CA LEU A 17 -32.75 58.38 10.36
C LEU A 17 -34.17 57.87 10.09
N VAL A 18 -34.78 57.19 11.08
CA VAL A 18 -36.16 56.68 10.97
C VAL A 18 -37.13 57.85 10.79
N LYS A 19 -37.00 58.93 11.58
CA LYS A 19 -37.83 60.13 11.43
C LYS A 19 -37.65 60.82 10.07
N ALA A 20 -36.42 60.89 9.57
CA ALA A 20 -36.12 61.50 8.27
C ALA A 20 -36.77 60.75 7.09
N LEU A 21 -37.00 59.44 7.26
CA LEU A 21 -37.62 58.57 6.26
C LEU A 21 -39.12 58.34 6.51
N ALA A 22 -39.66 58.83 7.63
CA ALA A 22 -41.08 58.71 7.94
C ALA A 22 -41.92 59.46 6.89
N GLY A 23 -42.82 58.75 6.22
CA GLY A 23 -43.70 59.31 5.19
C GLY A 23 -43.13 59.36 3.77
N VAL A 24 -41.91 58.85 3.53
CA VAL A 24 -41.40 58.66 2.18
C VAL A 24 -42.23 57.59 1.47
N THR A 25 -42.93 57.99 0.40
CA THR A 25 -43.79 57.12 -0.42
C THR A 25 -43.54 57.40 -1.91
N ASN A 26 -43.88 56.46 -2.78
CA ASN A 26 -43.73 56.56 -4.24
C ASN A 26 -42.29 56.82 -4.71
N VAL A 27 -41.30 56.25 -4.01
CA VAL A 27 -39.88 56.35 -4.39
C VAL A 27 -39.39 54.98 -4.79
N GLU A 28 -38.95 54.83 -6.04
CA GLU A 28 -38.46 53.54 -6.53
C GLU A 28 -37.22 53.06 -5.77
N SER A 29 -36.27 53.94 -5.47
CA SER A 29 -35.02 53.57 -4.82
C SER A 29 -34.56 54.63 -3.82
N VAL A 30 -34.19 54.19 -2.61
CA VAL A 30 -33.58 55.03 -1.58
C VAL A 30 -32.18 54.53 -1.28
N ASN A 31 -31.19 55.43 -1.36
CA ASN A 31 -29.80 55.14 -1.03
C ASN A 31 -29.37 55.98 0.17
N ILE A 32 -28.97 55.32 1.26
CA ILE A 32 -28.55 55.94 2.50
C ILE A 32 -27.09 55.58 2.75
N VAL A 33 -26.29 56.59 3.03
CA VAL A 33 -24.95 56.43 3.61
C VAL A 33 -25.01 57.10 4.97
N THR A 34 -24.66 56.36 6.02
CA THR A 34 -24.78 56.79 7.41
C THR A 34 -23.54 56.43 8.23
N ASP A 35 -23.05 57.38 9.01
CA ASP A 35 -22.05 57.14 10.07
C ASP A 35 -22.67 57.13 11.47
N LEU A 36 -24.01 57.21 11.56
CA LEU A 36 -24.72 57.31 12.82
C LEU A 36 -24.52 56.04 13.65
N PRO A 37 -24.47 56.14 15.00
CA PRO A 37 -24.48 54.97 15.87
C PRO A 37 -25.76 54.16 15.63
N ASN A 38 -25.64 52.93 15.16
CA ASN A 38 -26.75 52.00 14.91
C ASN A 38 -26.75 50.87 15.94
N ASP A 39 -26.56 51.24 17.21
CA ASP A 39 -26.52 50.32 18.34
C ASP A 39 -27.92 49.81 18.76
N THR A 40 -28.98 50.45 18.23
CA THR A 40 -30.39 50.07 18.39
C THR A 40 -30.97 49.61 17.06
N ALA A 41 -31.91 48.66 17.12
CA ALA A 41 -32.61 48.18 15.92
C ALA A 41 -33.47 49.30 15.32
N ILE A 42 -33.44 49.45 14.00
CA ILE A 42 -34.22 50.42 13.25
C ILE A 42 -35.27 49.75 12.37
N THR A 43 -36.39 50.44 12.19
CA THR A 43 -37.45 50.02 11.27
C THR A 43 -37.60 51.06 10.17
N LEU A 44 -37.39 50.66 8.92
CA LEU A 44 -37.50 51.52 7.75
C LEU A 44 -38.63 51.00 6.86
N ASN A 45 -39.54 51.88 6.44
CA ASN A 45 -40.64 51.56 5.53
C ASN A 45 -41.63 50.50 6.05
N SER A 46 -41.84 50.33 7.37
CA SER A 46 -42.85 49.40 7.87
C SER A 46 -44.27 49.82 7.45
N GLY A 47 -44.94 48.98 6.64
CA GLY A 47 -46.36 49.15 6.30
C GLY A 47 -46.67 50.14 5.15
N SER A 48 -45.68 50.55 4.36
CA SER A 48 -45.86 51.42 3.19
C SER A 48 -45.36 50.74 1.92
N THR A 49 -46.24 50.53 0.94
CA THR A 49 -45.95 49.87 -0.34
C THR A 49 -45.11 50.72 -1.32
N GLY A 50 -44.63 51.87 -0.87
CA GLY A 50 -44.08 52.92 -1.75
C GLY A 50 -42.59 52.82 -2.08
N MET A 51 -41.80 51.99 -1.39
CA MET A 51 -40.35 51.84 -1.63
C MET A 51 -40.04 50.48 -2.27
N ALA A 52 -39.52 50.49 -3.50
CA ALA A 52 -39.15 49.25 -4.18
C ALA A 52 -37.74 48.78 -3.78
N ASN A 53 -36.75 49.68 -3.78
CA ASN A 53 -35.35 49.33 -3.48
C ASN A 53 -34.79 50.18 -2.35
N LEU A 54 -33.95 49.57 -1.52
CA LEU A 54 -33.23 50.23 -0.43
C LEU A 54 -31.75 49.83 -0.46
N ALA A 55 -30.86 50.82 -0.47
CA ALA A 55 -29.45 50.63 -0.19
C ALA A 55 -29.08 51.36 1.10
N LEU A 56 -28.41 50.67 2.01
CA LEU A 56 -27.92 51.23 3.27
C LEU A 56 -26.44 50.89 3.44
N ASP A 57 -25.59 51.93 3.40
CA ASP A 57 -24.17 51.87 3.69
C ASP A 57 -23.92 52.43 5.10
N VAL A 58 -23.63 51.54 6.03
CA VAL A 58 -23.32 51.85 7.44
C VAL A 58 -21.81 51.89 7.59
N LEU A 59 -21.28 53.10 7.74
CA LEU A 59 -19.85 53.34 7.96
C LEU A 59 -19.42 53.02 9.41
N GLY A 60 -20.40 52.93 10.33
CA GLY A 60 -20.21 52.49 11.70
C GLY A 60 -19.86 51.01 11.83
N SER A 61 -19.41 50.60 13.01
CA SER A 61 -18.93 49.24 13.29
C SER A 61 -20.03 48.19 13.46
N LYS A 62 -21.31 48.57 13.35
CA LYS A 62 -22.43 47.68 13.65
C LYS A 62 -23.75 48.18 13.07
N LEU A 63 -24.60 47.25 12.66
CA LEU A 63 -26.04 47.41 12.46
C LEU A 63 -26.76 46.44 13.40
N ALA A 64 -27.24 46.94 14.55
CA ALA A 64 -27.86 46.12 15.57
C ALA A 64 -29.18 45.46 15.12
N GLY A 65 -29.89 46.10 14.19
CA GLY A 65 -31.09 45.51 13.60
C GLY A 65 -31.66 46.38 12.48
N LEU A 66 -32.19 45.76 11.43
CA LEU A 66 -33.03 46.43 10.44
C LEU A 66 -34.28 45.60 10.17
N THR A 67 -35.46 46.23 10.29
CA THR A 67 -36.72 45.69 9.78
C THR A 67 -37.20 46.57 8.62
N THR A 68 -37.47 45.97 7.47
CA THR A 68 -38.00 46.71 6.32
C THR A 68 -38.99 45.90 5.50
N ASP A 69 -39.91 46.61 4.86
CA ASP A 69 -40.96 46.06 4.01
C ASP A 69 -40.87 46.68 2.61
N ILE A 70 -39.89 46.23 1.83
CA ILE A 70 -39.70 46.65 0.43
C ILE A 70 -40.10 45.52 -0.52
N SER A 71 -40.44 45.84 -1.77
CA SER A 71 -40.89 44.85 -2.78
C SER A 71 -39.84 44.47 -3.83
N GLY A 72 -38.66 45.11 -3.80
CA GLY A 72 -37.58 44.97 -4.77
C GLY A 72 -36.28 44.52 -4.12
N LYS A 73 -35.18 45.26 -4.32
CA LYS A 73 -33.82 44.89 -3.89
C LYS A 73 -33.41 45.59 -2.60
N LEU A 74 -32.89 44.82 -1.65
CA LEU A 74 -32.22 45.32 -0.46
C LEU A 74 -30.70 45.13 -0.60
N ASN A 75 -29.93 46.21 -0.50
CA ASN A 75 -28.48 46.18 -0.47
C ASN A 75 -27.97 46.77 0.84
N ILE A 76 -27.25 45.98 1.63
CA ILE A 76 -26.67 46.42 2.90
C ILE A 76 -25.16 46.32 2.79
N LYS A 77 -24.46 47.39 3.16
CA LYS A 77 -23.02 47.41 3.35
C LYS A 77 -22.72 47.88 4.77
N VAL A 78 -21.91 47.13 5.52
CA VAL A 78 -21.54 47.48 6.90
C VAL A 78 -20.06 47.25 7.12
N ASN A 79 -19.36 48.26 7.67
CA ASN A 79 -17.95 48.13 8.05
C ASN A 79 -17.73 47.33 9.35
N GLY A 80 -18.65 46.41 9.67
CA GLY A 80 -18.77 45.70 10.94
C GLY A 80 -19.86 44.63 10.90
N SER A 81 -20.57 44.35 11.99
CA SER A 81 -21.57 43.25 12.05
C SER A 81 -23.00 43.68 11.71
N VAL A 82 -23.80 42.72 11.25
CA VAL A 82 -25.26 42.81 11.12
C VAL A 82 -25.88 41.78 12.07
N ASP A 83 -26.43 42.22 13.20
CA ASP A 83 -26.90 41.32 14.25
C ASP A 83 -28.30 40.76 13.97
N ALA A 84 -29.14 41.50 13.24
CA ALA A 84 -30.46 41.07 12.83
C ALA A 84 -30.94 41.82 11.58
N LEU A 85 -31.44 41.09 10.59
CA LEU A 85 -32.08 41.69 9.41
C LEU A 85 -33.37 40.94 9.07
N THR A 86 -34.45 41.72 8.93
CA THR A 86 -35.77 41.26 8.51
C THR A 86 -36.21 42.04 7.28
N ALA A 87 -36.42 41.33 6.17
CA ALA A 87 -36.80 41.88 4.86
C ALA A 87 -37.83 40.96 4.19
N ALA A 88 -38.97 40.76 4.85
CA ALA A 88 -39.92 39.69 4.53
C ALA A 88 -40.46 39.73 3.10
N ASN A 89 -40.61 40.91 2.50
CA ASN A 89 -41.21 41.10 1.16
C ASN A 89 -40.19 41.42 0.05
N ALA A 90 -38.89 41.53 0.38
CA ALA A 90 -37.87 41.87 -0.60
C ALA A 90 -37.70 40.72 -1.60
N LYS A 91 -37.54 41.03 -2.89
CA LYS A 91 -37.25 40.01 -3.93
C LYS A 91 -35.80 39.52 -3.88
N SER A 92 -34.88 40.37 -3.44
CA SER A 92 -33.46 40.04 -3.32
C SER A 92 -32.85 40.79 -2.14
N VAL A 93 -32.02 40.08 -1.37
CA VAL A 93 -31.29 40.61 -0.21
C VAL A 93 -29.80 40.39 -0.43
N ASN A 94 -29.02 41.48 -0.45
CA ASN A 94 -27.57 41.45 -0.58
C ASN A 94 -26.95 42.12 0.64
N VAL A 95 -26.04 41.44 1.34
CA VAL A 95 -25.33 41.96 2.51
C VAL A 95 -23.82 41.80 2.31
N ASP A 96 -23.08 42.89 2.45
CA ASP A 96 -21.61 42.92 2.48
C ASP A 96 -21.16 43.51 3.83
N ALA A 97 -20.69 42.64 4.72
CA ALA A 97 -20.30 42.97 6.07
C ALA A 97 -18.85 42.57 6.34
N VAL A 98 -18.12 43.42 7.07
CA VAL A 98 -16.77 43.05 7.55
C VAL A 98 -16.84 42.12 8.77
N GLY A 99 -17.95 42.11 9.51
CA GLY A 99 -18.19 41.26 10.68
C GLY A 99 -19.17 40.10 10.40
N ALA A 100 -19.79 39.60 11.47
CA ALA A 100 -20.82 38.56 11.40
C ALA A 100 -22.14 39.08 10.82
N VAL A 101 -22.96 38.19 10.24
CA VAL A 101 -24.25 38.50 9.65
C VAL A 101 -25.32 37.51 10.12
N THR A 102 -26.42 38.03 10.64
CA THR A 102 -27.60 37.23 10.99
C THR A 102 -28.83 37.76 10.25
N LEU A 103 -29.42 36.91 9.40
CA LEU A 103 -30.70 37.16 8.73
C LEU A 103 -31.79 36.36 9.43
N THR A 104 -32.88 37.00 9.82
CA THR A 104 -33.90 36.39 10.70
C THR A 104 -35.21 36.08 9.97
N ASP A 105 -35.58 36.86 8.95
CA ASP A 105 -36.76 36.62 8.12
C ASP A 105 -36.60 37.24 6.73
N THR A 106 -36.51 36.40 5.70
CA THR A 106 -36.40 36.81 4.28
C THR A 106 -37.40 36.04 3.41
N LYS A 107 -38.61 35.81 3.94
CA LYS A 107 -39.65 34.92 3.39
C LYS A 107 -40.17 35.17 1.97
N ALA A 108 -39.83 36.25 1.28
CA ALA A 108 -40.19 36.46 -0.12
C ALA A 108 -38.98 36.64 -1.04
N ALA A 109 -37.77 36.62 -0.48
CA ALA A 109 -36.56 36.78 -1.27
C ALA A 109 -36.40 35.57 -2.17
N THR A 110 -36.24 35.81 -3.48
CA THR A 110 -35.83 34.78 -4.44
C THR A 110 -34.33 34.53 -4.38
N ASN A 111 -33.55 35.57 -4.02
CA ASN A 111 -32.10 35.56 -3.99
C ASN A 111 -31.59 36.17 -2.68
N VAL A 112 -30.76 35.43 -1.95
CA VAL A 112 -30.07 35.89 -0.75
C VAL A 112 -28.57 35.76 -0.96
N ASN A 113 -27.84 36.88 -0.93
CA ASN A 113 -26.39 36.93 -1.10
C ASN A 113 -25.74 37.57 0.12
N VAL A 114 -24.80 36.88 0.75
CA VAL A 114 -24.07 37.38 1.92
C VAL A 114 -22.57 37.25 1.69
N LYS A 115 -21.85 38.35 1.89
CA LYS A 115 -20.41 38.37 2.06
C LYS A 115 -20.12 38.85 3.47
N ALA A 116 -19.42 38.04 4.24
CA ALA A 116 -19.10 38.31 5.63
C ALA A 116 -17.69 37.80 5.94
N ALA A 117 -16.94 38.47 6.83
CA ALA A 117 -15.71 37.88 7.37
C ALA A 117 -15.91 37.25 8.76
N GLY A 118 -17.09 37.41 9.37
CA GLY A 118 -17.51 36.68 10.56
C GLY A 118 -18.54 35.59 10.25
N ASP A 119 -19.09 34.98 11.29
CA ASP A 119 -20.13 33.95 11.17
C ASP A 119 -21.37 34.47 10.42
N VAL A 120 -21.95 33.61 9.58
CA VAL A 120 -23.18 33.88 8.83
C VAL A 120 -24.27 32.93 9.32
N THR A 121 -25.36 33.49 9.82
CA THR A 121 -26.54 32.72 10.23
C THR A 121 -27.75 33.17 9.42
N LEU A 122 -28.32 32.25 8.64
CA LEU A 122 -29.54 32.46 7.88
C LEU A 122 -30.68 31.68 8.51
N THR A 123 -31.63 32.39 9.11
CA THR A 123 -32.83 31.83 9.73
C THR A 123 -34.04 32.18 8.86
N ASP A 124 -34.88 31.18 8.57
CA ASP A 124 -36.17 31.36 7.90
C ASP A 124 -36.04 31.97 6.48
N THR A 125 -35.25 31.27 5.65
CA THR A 125 -35.04 31.57 4.21
C THR A 125 -35.98 30.75 3.32
N GLU A 126 -37.16 30.40 3.84
CA GLU A 126 -38.02 29.35 3.26
C GLU A 126 -38.39 29.63 1.80
N ALA A 127 -38.50 30.87 1.32
CA ALA A 127 -38.83 31.16 -0.09
C ALA A 127 -37.64 31.43 -1.02
N ALA A 128 -36.41 31.45 -0.50
CA ALA A 128 -35.22 31.67 -1.32
C ALA A 128 -35.04 30.52 -2.29
N SER A 129 -35.09 30.81 -3.60
CA SER A 129 -34.69 29.88 -4.66
C SER A 129 -33.17 29.78 -4.79
N SER A 130 -32.43 30.84 -4.40
CA SER A 130 -30.97 30.88 -4.46
C SER A 130 -30.38 31.52 -3.21
N ILE A 131 -29.40 30.84 -2.62
CA ILE A 131 -28.58 31.34 -1.50
C ILE A 131 -27.11 31.30 -1.89
N SER A 132 -26.40 32.42 -1.75
CA SER A 132 -24.94 32.49 -1.92
C SER A 132 -24.30 33.13 -0.70
N VAL A 133 -23.33 32.45 -0.09
CA VAL A 133 -22.56 32.95 1.06
C VAL A 133 -21.06 32.88 0.76
N ASP A 134 -20.33 33.95 1.03
CA ASP A 134 -18.87 33.98 1.08
C ASP A 134 -18.42 34.44 2.47
N ALA A 135 -17.92 33.51 3.28
CA ALA A 135 -17.55 33.73 4.69
C ALA A 135 -16.07 34.18 4.86
N ASN A 136 -15.38 34.47 3.75
CA ASN A 136 -14.03 35.04 3.69
C ASN A 136 -12.98 34.34 4.58
N GLY A 137 -13.16 33.05 4.86
CA GLY A 137 -12.19 32.16 5.49
C GLY A 137 -12.27 32.05 7.01
N ALA A 138 -13.04 32.91 7.70
CA ALA A 138 -13.07 32.94 9.16
C ALA A 138 -14.44 32.59 9.77
N GLY A 139 -15.53 32.82 9.04
CA GLY A 139 -16.89 32.57 9.52
C GLY A 139 -17.36 31.12 9.34
N LYS A 140 -18.14 30.65 10.31
CA LYS A 140 -19.05 29.50 10.14
C LYS A 140 -20.30 29.94 9.37
N VAL A 141 -20.88 29.03 8.59
CA VAL A 141 -22.16 29.26 7.91
C VAL A 141 -23.20 28.32 8.47
N THR A 142 -24.29 28.88 8.99
CA THR A 142 -25.43 28.12 9.53
C THR A 142 -26.69 28.45 8.75
N LEU A 143 -27.32 27.44 8.17
CA LEU A 143 -28.58 27.54 7.44
C LEU A 143 -29.69 26.82 8.21
N THR A 144 -30.73 27.57 8.57
CA THR A 144 -31.90 27.06 9.29
C THR A 144 -33.16 27.31 8.46
N LYS A 145 -33.90 26.23 8.13
CA LYS A 145 -35.15 26.23 7.34
C LYS A 145 -35.00 26.72 5.88
N ALA A 146 -34.08 26.10 5.15
CA ALA A 146 -33.81 26.39 3.74
C ALA A 146 -34.59 25.44 2.79
N THR A 147 -35.92 25.35 2.92
CA THR A 147 -36.73 24.29 2.29
C THR A 147 -36.98 24.43 0.79
N ASN A 148 -37.09 25.65 0.24
CA ASN A 148 -37.31 25.87 -1.20
C ASN A 148 -36.05 26.28 -2.00
N VAL A 149 -34.86 26.15 -1.41
CA VAL A 149 -33.61 26.50 -2.09
C VAL A 149 -33.34 25.53 -3.22
N GLU A 150 -33.20 26.05 -4.44
CA GLU A 150 -32.81 25.30 -5.64
C GLU A 150 -31.30 25.41 -5.89
N ASN A 151 -30.71 26.56 -5.59
CA ASN A 151 -29.27 26.80 -5.80
C ASN A 151 -28.61 27.26 -4.50
N LEU A 152 -27.70 26.45 -3.97
CA LEU A 152 -26.91 26.78 -2.80
C LEU A 152 -25.43 26.96 -3.19
N SER A 153 -24.84 28.10 -2.85
CA SER A 153 -23.42 28.37 -3.01
C SER A 153 -22.82 28.82 -1.68
N VAL A 154 -21.79 28.14 -1.18
CA VAL A 154 -21.05 28.55 0.03
C VAL A 154 -19.55 28.54 -0.26
N LYS A 155 -18.87 29.64 0.10
CA LYS A 155 -17.45 29.83 -0.12
C LYS A 155 -16.72 30.21 1.16
N ASN A 156 -15.49 29.74 1.27
CA ASN A 156 -14.51 30.15 2.28
C ASN A 156 -15.08 30.06 3.71
N ALA A 157 -15.78 28.97 4.03
CA ALA A 157 -16.40 28.77 5.34
C ALA A 157 -15.59 27.79 6.19
N THR A 158 -15.32 28.16 7.44
CA THR A 158 -14.61 27.29 8.40
C THR A 158 -15.47 26.11 8.85
N ASN A 159 -16.78 26.23 8.71
CA ASN A 159 -17.74 25.13 8.82
C ASN A 159 -19.03 25.48 8.08
N LEU A 160 -19.73 24.48 7.55
CA LEU A 160 -21.11 24.60 7.07
C LEU A 160 -22.02 23.67 7.89
N THR A 161 -23.11 24.22 8.41
CA THR A 161 -24.15 23.47 9.12
C THR A 161 -25.52 23.74 8.49
N ILE A 162 -26.27 22.67 8.22
CA ILE A 162 -27.63 22.73 7.67
C ILE A 162 -28.55 21.92 8.59
N THR A 163 -29.42 22.58 9.34
CA THR A 163 -30.23 21.93 10.39
C THR A 163 -31.62 21.48 9.91
N ALA A 164 -32.20 22.21 8.93
CA ALA A 164 -33.48 21.88 8.30
C ALA A 164 -33.57 22.55 6.93
N GLY A 165 -33.95 21.82 5.88
CA GLY A 165 -34.08 22.36 4.52
C GLY A 165 -33.51 21.43 3.45
N GLY A 166 -33.44 21.93 2.22
CA GLY A 166 -32.82 21.25 1.09
C GLY A 166 -33.77 20.48 0.17
N ASP A 167 -35.07 20.39 0.47
CA ASP A 167 -36.00 19.49 -0.25
C ASP A 167 -36.13 19.76 -1.76
N LYS A 168 -35.74 20.95 -2.23
CA LYS A 168 -35.79 21.37 -3.64
C LYS A 168 -34.43 21.68 -4.25
N LEU A 169 -33.32 21.32 -3.60
CA LEU A 169 -32.00 21.63 -4.18
C LEU A 169 -31.91 21.03 -5.58
N ASN A 170 -31.32 21.80 -6.49
CA ASN A 170 -30.96 21.36 -7.82
C ASN A 170 -29.43 21.33 -7.92
N THR A 171 -28.78 22.45 -7.59
CA THR A 171 -27.32 22.58 -7.59
C THR A 171 -26.80 23.04 -6.23
N VAL A 172 -25.80 22.33 -5.70
CA VAL A 172 -25.03 22.75 -4.53
C VAL A 172 -23.59 23.01 -4.96
N THR A 173 -23.04 24.18 -4.64
CA THR A 173 -21.65 24.54 -4.90
C THR A 173 -20.95 24.91 -3.60
N LEU A 174 -19.86 24.22 -3.28
CA LEU A 174 -19.04 24.51 -2.10
C LEU A 174 -17.60 24.77 -2.54
N GLU A 175 -16.99 25.84 -2.04
CA GLU A 175 -15.61 26.21 -2.37
C GLU A 175 -14.82 26.59 -1.12
N ASN A 176 -13.71 25.91 -0.83
CA ASN A 176 -12.90 26.12 0.38
C ASN A 176 -13.76 26.05 1.66
N VAL A 177 -14.62 25.04 1.74
CA VAL A 177 -15.54 24.81 2.85
C VAL A 177 -15.09 23.59 3.63
N THR A 178 -15.10 23.70 4.95
CA THR A 178 -14.90 22.55 5.83
C THR A 178 -16.25 22.02 6.30
N LEU A 179 -16.39 20.69 6.37
CA LEU A 179 -17.59 19.98 6.83
C LEU A 179 -17.24 19.10 8.02
N GLY A 180 -18.11 19.08 9.03
CA GLY A 180 -17.94 18.31 10.25
C GLY A 180 -17.32 19.10 11.41
N ASP A 181 -17.07 18.39 12.51
CA ASP A 181 -16.51 18.94 13.74
C ASP A 181 -15.69 17.87 14.46
N SER A 182 -14.41 18.13 14.68
CA SER A 182 -13.47 17.20 15.33
C SER A 182 -13.84 16.87 16.77
N SER A 183 -14.68 17.69 17.40
CA SER A 183 -15.15 17.48 18.78
C SER A 183 -16.46 16.71 18.89
N SER A 184 -17.10 16.39 17.76
CA SER A 184 -18.39 15.72 17.68
C SER A 184 -18.26 14.34 17.03
N ALA A 185 -19.32 13.52 17.12
CA ALA A 185 -19.46 12.34 16.27
C ALA A 185 -19.56 12.77 14.79
N ALA A 186 -19.24 11.87 13.86
CA ALA A 186 -19.33 12.13 12.41
C ALA A 186 -20.64 12.84 12.03
N ALA A 187 -20.53 14.05 11.48
CA ALA A 187 -21.68 14.84 11.08
C ALA A 187 -22.13 14.45 9.67
N ALA A 188 -23.39 14.05 9.54
CA ALA A 188 -24.06 13.86 8.26
C ALA A 188 -24.59 15.21 7.74
N ILE A 189 -24.31 15.54 6.48
CA ILE A 189 -24.96 16.67 5.79
C ILE A 189 -25.85 16.11 4.67
N ASP A 190 -27.15 16.39 4.77
CA ASP A 190 -28.15 15.86 3.84
C ASP A 190 -28.55 16.92 2.79
N PHE A 191 -28.05 16.75 1.57
CA PHE A 191 -28.44 17.52 0.39
C PHE A 191 -29.54 16.79 -0.38
N LYS A 192 -30.76 16.84 0.18
CA LYS A 192 -31.97 16.27 -0.43
C LYS A 192 -32.26 16.90 -1.78
N GLY A 193 -32.84 16.15 -2.73
CA GLY A 193 -33.34 16.69 -4.00
C GLY A 193 -32.29 17.14 -5.02
N ALA A 194 -31.06 17.47 -4.59
CA ALA A 194 -29.98 17.93 -5.45
C ALA A 194 -29.80 17.00 -6.64
N THR A 195 -29.57 17.55 -7.83
CA THR A 195 -29.22 16.80 -9.04
C THR A 195 -27.73 16.89 -9.35
N THR A 196 -27.07 17.97 -8.91
CA THR A 196 -25.63 18.21 -9.10
C THR A 196 -24.97 18.77 -7.84
N LEU A 197 -23.85 18.18 -7.44
CA LEU A 197 -22.95 18.67 -6.39
C LEU A 197 -21.63 19.14 -7.02
N ASN A 198 -21.20 20.37 -6.75
CA ASN A 198 -19.97 20.98 -7.26
C ASN A 198 -19.07 21.39 -6.10
N PHE A 199 -18.05 20.59 -5.79
CA PHE A 199 -17.19 20.81 -4.64
C PHE A 199 -15.76 21.11 -5.06
N ASN A 200 -15.26 22.26 -4.64
CA ASN A 200 -13.89 22.71 -4.88
C ASN A 200 -13.18 22.90 -3.54
N ASN A 201 -12.15 22.09 -3.28
CA ASN A 201 -11.38 22.13 -2.05
C ASN A 201 -12.25 22.05 -0.79
N VAL A 202 -13.19 21.09 -0.77
CA VAL A 202 -14.02 20.80 0.40
C VAL A 202 -13.26 19.84 1.31
N LYS A 203 -13.14 20.19 2.59
CA LYS A 203 -12.45 19.37 3.60
C LYS A 203 -13.46 18.70 4.51
N MET A 204 -13.45 17.38 4.59
CA MET A 204 -14.22 16.64 5.59
C MET A 204 -13.34 16.32 6.80
N ILE A 205 -13.87 16.56 8.00
CA ILE A 205 -13.16 16.33 9.26
C ILE A 205 -13.49 14.94 9.81
N ASP A 206 -12.46 14.25 10.32
CA ASP A 206 -12.64 13.07 11.17
C ASP A 206 -13.14 13.45 12.56
N GLY A 207 -14.23 12.82 12.97
CA GLY A 207 -14.76 12.90 14.31
C GLY A 207 -13.87 12.21 15.34
N SER A 208 -14.16 12.43 16.62
CA SER A 208 -13.40 11.88 17.74
C SER A 208 -13.40 10.34 17.85
N ASP A 209 -14.28 9.65 17.11
CA ASP A 209 -14.46 8.20 17.10
C ASP A 209 -13.85 7.51 15.86
N SER A 210 -12.98 8.21 15.12
CA SER A 210 -12.40 7.75 13.84
C SER A 210 -13.44 7.52 12.74
N LYS A 211 -14.57 8.25 12.80
CA LYS A 211 -15.58 8.28 11.73
C LYS A 211 -15.52 9.62 11.03
N ILE A 212 -15.71 9.62 9.72
CA ILE A 212 -15.57 10.84 8.91
C ILE A 212 -16.91 11.55 8.72
N ALA A 213 -16.90 12.88 8.74
CA ALA A 213 -18.03 13.67 8.27
C ALA A 213 -18.37 13.29 6.83
N HIS A 214 -19.65 13.18 6.51
CA HIS A 214 -20.07 12.59 5.24
C HIS A 214 -21.31 13.28 4.68
N ILE A 215 -21.53 13.09 3.38
CA ILE A 215 -22.68 13.63 2.69
C ILE A 215 -23.70 12.54 2.40
N LYS A 216 -24.97 12.89 2.59
CA LYS A 216 -26.12 12.19 2.01
C LYS A 216 -26.69 13.07 0.90
N SER A 217 -26.98 12.50 -0.25
CA SER A 217 -27.58 13.24 -1.37
C SER A 217 -28.37 12.30 -2.25
N SER A 218 -29.10 12.84 -3.24
CA SER A 218 -29.71 12.11 -4.37
C SER A 218 -29.18 12.62 -5.72
N ALA A 219 -28.09 13.38 -5.73
CA ALA A 219 -27.53 13.99 -6.95
C ALA A 219 -27.14 12.95 -7.98
N GLU A 220 -27.46 13.17 -9.25
CA GLU A 220 -27.04 12.29 -10.36
C GLU A 220 -25.58 12.54 -10.75
N THR A 221 -25.09 13.78 -10.55
CA THR A 221 -23.74 14.20 -10.90
C THR A 221 -23.00 14.75 -9.68
N LEU A 222 -21.78 14.25 -9.46
CA LEU A 222 -20.86 14.73 -8.45
C LEU A 222 -19.59 15.27 -9.13
N ASN A 223 -19.27 16.53 -8.91
CA ASN A 223 -18.04 17.16 -9.40
C ASN A 223 -17.15 17.51 -8.21
N LEU A 224 -15.95 16.93 -8.14
CA LEU A 224 -14.97 17.14 -7.08
C LEU A 224 -13.70 17.74 -7.66
N ASN A 225 -13.13 18.74 -6.99
CA ASN A 225 -11.78 19.23 -7.22
C ASN A 225 -11.00 19.22 -5.90
N PHE A 226 -10.07 18.29 -5.78
CA PHE A 226 -9.18 18.15 -4.63
C PHE A 226 -7.94 19.03 -4.81
N SER A 227 -7.48 19.61 -3.72
CA SER A 227 -6.27 20.44 -3.70
C SER A 227 -5.63 20.46 -2.31
N GLY A 228 -4.38 20.92 -2.23
CA GLY A 228 -3.64 21.03 -0.97
C GLY A 228 -2.84 19.78 -0.64
N LYS A 229 -2.51 19.59 0.64
CA LYS A 229 -1.70 18.44 1.09
C LYS A 229 -2.51 17.15 1.18
N GLU A 230 -3.74 17.25 1.67
CA GLU A 230 -4.63 16.11 1.85
C GLU A 230 -6.06 16.59 1.63
N ALA A 231 -6.79 15.87 0.80
CA ALA A 231 -8.18 16.14 0.50
C ALA A 231 -8.97 14.83 0.56
N THR A 232 -9.94 14.77 1.46
CA THR A 232 -10.79 13.60 1.65
C THR A 232 -12.24 13.97 1.41
N PHE A 233 -12.92 13.17 0.60
CA PHE A 233 -14.34 13.23 0.38
C PHE A 233 -14.98 11.89 0.74
N ALA A 234 -16.02 11.95 1.55
CA ALA A 234 -16.77 10.82 2.05
C ALA A 234 -18.26 10.97 1.71
N LEU A 235 -18.83 9.92 1.13
CA LEU A 235 -20.22 9.85 0.73
C LEU A 235 -20.88 8.63 1.38
N VAL A 236 -22.07 8.83 1.96
CA VAL A 236 -22.92 7.71 2.38
C VAL A 236 -23.47 7.02 1.15
N THR A 237 -23.58 5.69 1.20
CA THR A 237 -24.21 4.88 0.16
C THR A 237 -25.50 5.57 -0.37
N ASN A 238 -25.43 6.04 -1.61
CA ASN A 238 -26.51 6.76 -2.26
C ASN A 238 -27.35 5.76 -3.09
N GLN A 239 -28.57 6.15 -3.48
CA GLN A 239 -29.49 5.38 -4.31
C GLN A 239 -29.61 5.92 -5.76
N VAL A 240 -28.99 7.07 -6.10
CA VAL A 240 -29.23 7.78 -7.38
C VAL A 240 -27.98 8.29 -8.14
N THR A 241 -26.82 8.53 -7.52
CA THR A 241 -25.69 9.19 -8.22
C THR A 241 -25.06 8.36 -9.33
N LYS A 242 -25.21 8.77 -10.59
CA LYS A 242 -24.75 8.02 -11.75
C LYS A 242 -23.29 8.29 -12.11
N VAL A 243 -22.83 9.54 -12.01
CA VAL A 243 -21.52 9.98 -12.52
C VAL A 243 -20.78 10.81 -11.49
N ALA A 244 -19.51 10.48 -11.25
CA ALA A 244 -18.56 11.33 -10.52
C ALA A 244 -17.41 11.79 -11.43
N ASN A 245 -17.20 13.12 -11.50
CA ASN A 245 -16.06 13.74 -12.14
C ASN A 245 -15.11 14.25 -11.04
N ILE A 246 -13.92 13.69 -10.94
CA ILE A 246 -12.94 13.98 -9.89
C ILE A 246 -11.69 14.59 -10.52
N THR A 247 -11.30 15.77 -10.03
CA THR A 247 -10.02 16.40 -10.35
C THR A 247 -9.12 16.31 -9.12
N ALA A 248 -8.20 15.34 -9.12
CA ALA A 248 -7.30 15.00 -8.03
C ALA A 248 -5.98 15.79 -8.14
N ASN A 249 -5.90 16.98 -7.52
CA ASN A 249 -4.68 17.82 -7.52
C ASN A 249 -4.04 17.99 -6.13
N ALA A 250 -4.53 17.31 -5.09
CA ALA A 250 -3.87 17.31 -3.79
C ALA A 250 -2.63 16.39 -3.79
N ASP A 251 -1.75 16.52 -2.80
CA ASP A 251 -0.69 15.51 -2.59
C ASP A 251 -1.33 14.14 -2.31
N SER A 252 -2.28 14.06 -1.37
CA SER A 252 -3.11 12.88 -1.10
C SER A 252 -4.59 13.17 -1.39
N ASN A 253 -5.19 12.35 -2.25
CA ASN A 253 -6.56 12.49 -2.74
C ASN A 253 -7.36 11.26 -2.34
N ASN A 254 -8.33 11.39 -1.44
CA ASN A 254 -9.07 10.26 -0.89
C ASN A 254 -10.55 10.39 -1.23
N PHE A 255 -11.08 9.42 -1.96
CA PHE A 255 -12.51 9.26 -2.18
C PHE A 255 -12.98 7.99 -1.47
N LEU A 256 -13.91 8.15 -0.53
CA LEU A 256 -14.39 7.10 0.36
C LEU A 256 -15.92 6.98 0.30
N ILE A 257 -16.41 5.75 0.32
CA ILE A 257 -17.80 5.44 0.66
C ILE A 257 -17.90 5.11 2.16
N THR A 258 -18.97 5.51 2.82
CA THR A 258 -19.18 5.28 4.26
C THR A 258 -20.55 4.68 4.55
N LYS A 259 -20.67 4.04 5.74
CA LYS A 259 -21.97 3.75 6.37
C LYS A 259 -22.65 5.07 6.78
N GLU A 260 -23.93 5.03 7.13
CA GLU A 260 -24.68 6.21 7.60
C GLU A 260 -24.09 6.84 8.88
N ASP A 261 -23.26 6.11 9.63
CA ASP A 261 -22.58 6.63 10.81
C ASP A 261 -21.17 7.17 10.53
N GLY A 262 -20.71 7.14 9.27
CA GLY A 262 -19.38 7.59 8.85
C GLY A 262 -18.26 6.54 8.96
N ASP A 263 -18.57 5.28 9.29
CA ASP A 263 -17.58 4.20 9.26
C ASP A 263 -17.24 3.79 7.82
N HIS A 264 -15.95 3.61 7.53
CA HIS A 264 -15.40 3.29 6.22
C HIS A 264 -14.44 2.07 6.26
N ARG A 265 -14.39 1.34 7.37
CA ARG A 265 -13.36 0.30 7.61
C ARG A 265 -13.71 -1.08 7.05
N ASP A 266 -14.97 -1.30 6.70
CA ASP A 266 -15.51 -2.61 6.33
C ASP A 266 -16.10 -2.55 4.91
N HIS A 267 -15.21 -2.63 3.92
CA HIS A 267 -15.50 -2.43 2.50
C HIS A 267 -16.65 -3.32 1.98
N ALA A 268 -16.71 -4.60 2.39
CA ALA A 268 -17.74 -5.54 1.97
C ALA A 268 -19.16 -5.17 2.45
N ALA A 269 -19.27 -4.31 3.48
CA ALA A 269 -20.56 -3.80 3.97
C ALA A 269 -20.93 -2.42 3.38
N LEU A 270 -20.10 -1.86 2.51
CA LEU A 270 -20.28 -0.53 1.90
C LEU A 270 -20.81 -0.68 0.46
N ALA A 271 -22.12 -0.83 0.32
CA ALA A 271 -22.76 -0.95 -0.99
C ALA A 271 -22.70 0.37 -1.77
N ASN A 272 -21.99 0.39 -2.90
CA ASN A 272 -21.98 1.53 -3.81
C ASN A 272 -22.84 1.28 -5.06
N ASP A 273 -24.09 0.94 -4.79
CA ASP A 273 -25.19 0.86 -5.76
C ASP A 273 -25.54 2.19 -6.44
N SER A 274 -24.84 3.25 -6.00
CA SER A 274 -24.67 4.57 -6.57
C SER A 274 -24.46 4.64 -8.06
N PHE A 275 -23.19 4.42 -8.37
CA PHE A 275 -22.51 4.95 -9.52
C PHE A 275 -22.50 3.98 -10.67
N THR A 276 -22.47 4.55 -11.86
CA THR A 276 -22.22 3.82 -13.10
C THR A 276 -20.85 4.16 -13.68
N THR A 277 -20.38 5.39 -13.45
CA THR A 277 -19.15 5.91 -14.06
C THR A 277 -18.39 6.83 -13.10
N PHE A 278 -17.09 6.63 -13.03
CA PHE A 278 -16.13 7.57 -12.45
C PHE A 278 -15.17 8.06 -13.53
N VAL A 279 -14.95 9.37 -13.59
CA VAL A 279 -13.96 10.01 -14.45
C VAL A 279 -13.01 10.78 -13.56
N ILE A 280 -11.74 10.39 -13.54
CA ILE A 280 -10.72 10.90 -12.63
C ILE A 280 -9.55 11.44 -13.45
N LYS A 281 -9.13 12.66 -13.11
CA LYS A 281 -8.00 13.34 -13.74
C LYS A 281 -7.21 14.15 -12.74
N GLY A 282 -6.01 14.59 -13.08
CA GLY A 282 -5.26 15.55 -12.27
C GLY A 282 -3.79 15.19 -12.09
N ASN A 283 -3.09 16.04 -11.35
CA ASN A 283 -1.63 15.94 -11.16
C ASN A 283 -1.23 15.78 -9.68
N GLY A 284 -2.15 15.30 -8.85
CA GLY A 284 -1.85 14.92 -7.47
C GLY A 284 -0.82 13.79 -7.39
N LYS A 285 -0.22 13.58 -6.20
CA LYS A 285 0.81 12.53 -6.05
C LYS A 285 0.19 11.15 -5.87
N GLU A 286 -0.85 11.06 -5.04
CA GLU A 286 -1.52 9.82 -4.68
C GLU A 286 -3.04 9.96 -4.75
N LEU A 287 -3.70 8.94 -5.28
CA LEU A 287 -5.15 8.77 -5.27
C LEU A 287 -5.48 7.48 -4.52
N VAL A 288 -6.28 7.57 -3.46
CA VAL A 288 -6.96 6.42 -2.87
C VAL A 288 -8.41 6.48 -3.29
N PHE A 289 -8.77 5.57 -4.18
CA PHE A 289 -10.13 5.42 -4.68
C PHE A 289 -10.72 4.12 -4.13
N ASP A 290 -11.35 4.26 -2.98
CA ASP A 290 -12.06 3.19 -2.30
C ASP A 290 -13.56 3.41 -2.47
N ALA A 291 -14.10 2.83 -3.54
CA ALA A 291 -15.48 3.06 -3.93
C ALA A 291 -16.46 2.03 -3.36
N GLY A 292 -16.08 1.21 -2.36
CA GLY A 292 -16.96 0.17 -1.83
C GLY A 292 -17.28 -0.94 -2.85
N ASP A 293 -18.35 -1.68 -2.59
CA ASP A 293 -18.92 -2.66 -3.51
C ASP A 293 -19.51 -1.98 -4.75
N LEU A 294 -19.06 -2.38 -5.94
CA LEU A 294 -19.28 -1.66 -7.20
C LEU A 294 -20.38 -2.24 -8.09
N ASP A 295 -21.40 -2.89 -7.53
CA ASP A 295 -22.49 -3.63 -8.20
C ASP A 295 -23.15 -2.99 -9.44
N LYS A 296 -23.05 -1.66 -9.63
CA LYS A 296 -23.56 -0.96 -10.83
C LYS A 296 -22.51 -0.20 -11.64
N VAL A 297 -21.26 -0.17 -11.18
CA VAL A 297 -20.19 0.57 -11.84
C VAL A 297 -19.76 -0.18 -13.10
N THR A 298 -19.78 0.53 -14.22
CA THR A 298 -19.36 0.00 -15.53
C THR A 298 -18.03 0.59 -15.98
N SER A 299 -17.62 1.73 -15.42
CA SER A 299 -16.39 2.42 -15.80
C SER A 299 -15.78 3.18 -14.63
N ILE A 300 -14.50 2.93 -14.37
CA ILE A 300 -13.60 3.77 -13.58
C ILE A 300 -12.48 4.20 -14.51
N ASP A 301 -12.54 5.44 -14.99
CA ASP A 301 -11.56 6.01 -15.90
C ASP A 301 -10.68 7.01 -15.16
N ALA A 302 -9.54 6.56 -14.63
CA ALA A 302 -8.49 7.42 -14.10
C ALA A 302 -7.34 7.66 -15.09
N SER A 303 -7.55 7.42 -16.39
CA SER A 303 -6.51 7.58 -17.42
C SER A 303 -5.94 9.00 -17.51
N GLY A 304 -6.65 10.00 -16.99
CA GLY A 304 -6.20 11.40 -16.92
C GLY A 304 -5.43 11.78 -15.65
N PHE A 305 -5.14 10.83 -14.76
CA PHE A 305 -4.36 11.05 -13.54
C PHE A 305 -2.88 10.70 -13.75
N ASN A 306 -1.97 11.51 -13.20
CA ASN A 306 -0.52 11.39 -13.40
C ASN A 306 0.28 11.00 -12.15
N GLY A 307 -0.41 10.71 -11.04
CA GLY A 307 0.19 10.22 -9.79
C GLY A 307 -0.11 8.75 -9.57
N ASN A 308 0.32 8.20 -8.44
CA ASN A 308 0.07 6.79 -8.12
C ASN A 308 -1.39 6.61 -7.66
N ALA A 309 -2.18 5.84 -8.38
CA ALA A 309 -3.56 5.50 -8.04
C ALA A 309 -3.65 4.14 -7.36
N LYS A 310 -4.38 4.09 -6.24
CA LYS A 310 -4.85 2.86 -5.61
C LYS A 310 -6.36 2.76 -5.83
N ILE A 311 -6.79 1.84 -6.69
CA ILE A 311 -8.19 1.65 -7.10
C ILE A 311 -8.65 0.27 -6.65
N VAL A 312 -9.68 0.23 -5.81
CA VAL A 312 -10.34 -1.02 -5.38
C VAL A 312 -11.64 -1.20 -6.18
N PHE A 313 -11.85 -2.40 -6.74
CA PHE A 313 -13.02 -2.68 -7.58
C PHE A 313 -13.47 -4.15 -7.54
N GLY A 314 -14.77 -4.35 -7.83
CA GLY A 314 -15.44 -5.65 -7.87
C GLY A 314 -16.23 -5.96 -6.59
N ASP A 315 -17.27 -6.79 -6.70
CA ASP A 315 -18.01 -7.36 -5.57
C ASP A 315 -17.25 -8.53 -4.96
N SER A 316 -16.92 -8.43 -3.66
CA SER A 316 -16.27 -9.48 -2.86
C SER A 316 -16.99 -10.84 -2.83
N ASN A 317 -18.30 -10.87 -3.10
CA ASN A 317 -19.12 -12.08 -3.08
C ASN A 317 -19.53 -12.57 -4.48
N GLY A 318 -19.06 -11.92 -5.54
CA GLY A 318 -19.55 -12.10 -6.90
C GLY A 318 -18.46 -12.12 -7.97
N ASP A 319 -18.92 -12.28 -9.21
CA ASP A 319 -18.13 -12.00 -10.41
C ASP A 319 -18.22 -10.50 -10.69
N ALA A 320 -17.17 -9.88 -11.23
CA ALA A 320 -17.25 -8.48 -11.64
C ALA A 320 -18.36 -8.29 -12.69
N ILE A 321 -18.91 -7.08 -12.80
CA ILE A 321 -19.94 -6.76 -13.81
C ILE A 321 -19.40 -6.97 -15.22
N ALA A 322 -20.25 -7.49 -16.11
CA ALA A 322 -19.93 -7.68 -17.51
C ALA A 322 -19.59 -6.35 -18.18
N GLY A 323 -18.44 -6.30 -18.86
CA GLY A 323 -17.99 -5.11 -19.57
C GLY A 323 -17.41 -4.00 -18.69
N LEU A 324 -17.07 -4.30 -17.43
CA LEU A 324 -16.42 -3.34 -16.52
C LEU A 324 -15.09 -2.83 -17.12
N LYS A 325 -14.90 -1.51 -17.13
CA LYS A 325 -13.66 -0.87 -17.56
C LYS A 325 -12.98 -0.18 -16.39
N VAL A 326 -11.70 -0.45 -16.17
CA VAL A 326 -10.88 0.20 -15.14
C VAL A 326 -9.56 0.64 -15.76
N SER A 327 -9.19 1.91 -15.57
CA SER A 327 -7.90 2.46 -15.99
C SER A 327 -7.30 3.35 -14.90
N SER A 328 -6.00 3.25 -14.61
CA SER A 328 -5.35 3.97 -13.49
C SER A 328 -4.50 5.20 -13.88
N GLY A 329 -4.06 5.31 -15.13
CA GLY A 329 -3.40 6.51 -15.64
C GLY A 329 -1.89 6.35 -15.80
N ALA A 330 -1.12 7.37 -15.41
CA ALA A 330 0.33 7.27 -15.32
C ALA A 330 0.76 7.27 -13.86
N GLY A 331 1.78 6.51 -13.49
CA GLY A 331 2.17 6.31 -12.10
C GLY A 331 2.58 4.86 -11.87
N ASN A 332 2.99 4.51 -10.65
CA ASN A 332 3.08 3.11 -10.26
C ASN A 332 1.80 2.76 -9.49
N ASP A 333 0.80 2.30 -10.23
CA ASP A 333 -0.55 2.15 -9.74
C ASP A 333 -0.79 0.79 -9.07
N THR A 334 -1.82 0.72 -8.24
CA THR A 334 -2.28 -0.49 -7.57
C THR A 334 -3.77 -0.69 -7.80
N LEU A 335 -4.11 -1.74 -8.54
CA LEU A 335 -5.47 -2.14 -8.85
C LEU A 335 -5.83 -3.36 -8.00
N VAL A 336 -6.87 -3.28 -7.18
CA VAL A 336 -7.30 -4.39 -6.31
C VAL A 336 -8.63 -4.94 -6.83
N LEU A 337 -8.61 -6.18 -7.32
CA LEU A 337 -9.82 -6.90 -7.70
C LEU A 337 -10.34 -7.68 -6.50
N GLU A 338 -11.47 -7.23 -5.96
CA GLU A 338 -12.18 -7.86 -4.85
C GLU A 338 -13.05 -9.04 -5.32
N SER A 339 -13.50 -9.03 -6.58
CA SER A 339 -14.30 -10.11 -7.16
C SER A 339 -13.55 -11.41 -7.38
N ASN A 340 -14.32 -12.50 -7.50
CA ASN A 340 -13.76 -13.82 -7.76
C ASN A 340 -13.12 -13.95 -9.15
N LYS A 341 -13.67 -13.26 -10.16
CA LYS A 341 -13.13 -13.19 -11.52
C LYS A 341 -13.68 -11.97 -12.25
N LEU A 342 -13.07 -11.65 -13.38
CA LEU A 342 -13.60 -10.66 -14.31
C LEU A 342 -14.65 -11.32 -15.23
N SER A 343 -15.75 -10.62 -15.47
CA SER A 343 -16.74 -11.06 -16.48
C SER A 343 -16.29 -10.73 -17.90
N ALA A 344 -16.86 -11.45 -18.87
CA ALA A 344 -16.54 -11.26 -20.28
C ALA A 344 -16.73 -9.80 -20.74
N GLY A 345 -15.78 -9.30 -21.54
CA GLY A 345 -15.79 -7.95 -22.09
C GLY A 345 -15.22 -6.88 -21.16
N SER A 346 -14.82 -7.22 -19.94
CA SER A 346 -14.13 -6.30 -19.05
C SER A 346 -12.74 -5.93 -19.60
N VAL A 347 -12.24 -4.76 -19.21
CA VAL A 347 -10.92 -4.24 -19.61
C VAL A 347 -10.28 -3.58 -18.40
N ILE A 348 -9.13 -4.10 -17.99
CA ILE A 348 -8.34 -3.56 -16.89
C ILE A 348 -7.01 -3.07 -17.47
N ASP A 349 -6.69 -1.80 -17.27
CA ASP A 349 -5.52 -1.14 -17.86
C ASP A 349 -4.75 -0.36 -16.79
N GLY A 350 -3.50 -0.74 -16.51
CA GLY A 350 -2.63 0.03 -15.59
C GLY A 350 -2.12 1.34 -16.17
N GLY A 351 -2.18 1.49 -17.50
CA GLY A 351 -1.65 2.66 -18.18
C GLY A 351 -0.12 2.69 -18.22
N ALA A 352 0.51 3.76 -17.74
CA ALA A 352 1.95 3.98 -17.89
C ALA A 352 2.68 4.00 -16.54
N GLY A 353 3.62 3.08 -16.37
CA GLY A 353 4.52 3.04 -15.23
C GLY A 353 4.79 1.60 -14.87
N ARG A 354 4.97 1.31 -13.58
CA ARG A 354 5.13 -0.07 -13.10
C ARG A 354 3.96 -0.42 -12.21
N ASP A 355 2.95 -1.03 -12.81
CA ASP A 355 1.63 -1.17 -12.22
C ASP A 355 1.45 -2.55 -11.59
N THR A 356 0.63 -2.60 -10.54
CA THR A 356 0.34 -3.81 -9.77
C THR A 356 -1.14 -4.12 -9.78
N ILE A 357 -1.52 -5.36 -10.08
CA ILE A 357 -2.86 -5.88 -9.81
C ILE A 357 -2.85 -6.89 -8.67
N VAL A 358 -3.74 -6.73 -7.70
CA VAL A 358 -3.93 -7.64 -6.55
C VAL A 358 -5.18 -8.49 -6.78
N LEU A 359 -5.04 -9.82 -6.70
CA LEU A 359 -6.09 -10.81 -6.93
C LEU A 359 -6.27 -11.69 -5.69
N LYS A 360 -7.46 -11.71 -5.08
CA LYS A 360 -7.66 -12.31 -3.74
C LYS A 360 -7.71 -13.83 -3.62
N SER A 361 -7.83 -14.60 -4.71
CA SER A 361 -7.36 -16.02 -4.84
C SER A 361 -8.10 -16.88 -5.88
N SER A 362 -9.22 -16.47 -6.47
CA SER A 362 -9.95 -17.27 -7.48
C SER A 362 -9.70 -16.84 -8.94
N ALA A 363 -9.24 -15.60 -9.16
CA ALA A 363 -9.15 -15.00 -10.49
C ALA A 363 -7.97 -15.50 -11.36
N LEU A 364 -6.93 -16.11 -10.77
CA LEU A 364 -5.64 -16.36 -11.45
C LEU A 364 -5.61 -17.55 -12.41
N ALA A 365 -6.50 -18.53 -12.23
CA ALA A 365 -6.51 -19.72 -13.07
C ALA A 365 -7.29 -19.53 -14.38
N ASP A 366 -7.92 -18.36 -14.56
CA ASP A 366 -8.75 -18.08 -15.73
C ASP A 366 -8.00 -17.26 -16.77
N SER A 367 -7.59 -17.93 -17.85
CA SER A 367 -6.95 -17.28 -19.01
C SER A 367 -7.80 -16.17 -19.63
N ALA A 368 -9.14 -16.21 -19.51
CA ALA A 368 -10.00 -15.14 -19.99
C ALA A 368 -9.83 -13.88 -19.13
N THR A 369 -9.83 -14.03 -17.80
CA THR A 369 -9.51 -12.96 -16.84
C THR A 369 -8.15 -12.34 -17.13
N LEU A 370 -7.10 -13.14 -17.32
CA LEU A 370 -5.75 -12.63 -17.64
C LEU A 370 -5.70 -11.90 -18.99
N GLY A 371 -6.44 -12.39 -19.99
CA GLY A 371 -6.55 -11.76 -21.30
C GLY A 371 -7.18 -10.36 -21.28
N MET A 372 -7.95 -10.03 -20.23
CA MET A 372 -8.60 -8.72 -20.05
C MET A 372 -7.72 -7.68 -19.33
N ILE A 373 -6.57 -8.10 -18.80
CA ILE A 373 -5.61 -7.22 -18.12
C ILE A 373 -4.56 -6.75 -19.13
N LYS A 374 -4.23 -5.46 -19.10
CA LYS A 374 -3.30 -4.77 -20.01
C LYS A 374 -2.43 -3.79 -19.21
N ASN A 375 -1.19 -3.60 -19.67
CA ASN A 375 -0.23 -2.67 -19.07
C ASN A 375 -0.14 -2.81 -17.54
N ILE A 376 0.09 -4.04 -17.09
CA ILE A 376 0.35 -4.36 -15.69
C ILE A 376 1.58 -5.26 -15.66
N GLU A 377 2.58 -4.90 -14.87
CA GLU A 377 3.83 -5.63 -14.77
C GLU A 377 3.82 -6.59 -13.58
N VAL A 378 3.09 -6.26 -12.51
CA VAL A 378 3.08 -7.05 -11.27
C VAL A 378 1.69 -7.62 -11.01
N VAL A 379 1.63 -8.92 -10.74
CA VAL A 379 0.44 -9.55 -10.16
C VAL A 379 0.75 -9.99 -8.74
N GLN A 380 -0.08 -9.58 -7.78
CA GLN A 380 -0.06 -10.09 -6.41
C GLN A 380 -1.24 -11.00 -6.17
N VAL A 381 -0.98 -12.08 -5.44
CA VAL A 381 -1.94 -13.12 -5.14
C VAL A 381 -1.88 -13.45 -3.66
N ASP A 382 -3.03 -13.54 -3.01
CA ASP A 382 -3.06 -13.92 -1.60
C ASP A 382 -2.67 -15.40 -1.45
N LYS A 383 -3.14 -16.26 -2.34
CA LYS A 383 -2.83 -17.70 -2.36
C LYS A 383 -2.86 -18.23 -3.79
N LEU A 384 -2.03 -19.23 -4.06
CA LEU A 384 -2.12 -19.99 -5.31
C LEU A 384 -3.28 -20.98 -5.26
N THR A 385 -3.88 -21.26 -6.42
CA THR A 385 -4.83 -22.36 -6.58
C THR A 385 -4.14 -23.61 -7.15
N ALA A 386 -4.83 -24.75 -7.14
CA ALA A 386 -4.26 -26.05 -7.51
C ALA A 386 -3.47 -26.05 -8.83
N ASN A 387 -3.95 -25.35 -9.86
CA ASN A 387 -3.28 -25.25 -11.17
C ASN A 387 -3.32 -23.81 -11.69
N THR A 388 -2.53 -22.94 -11.07
CA THR A 388 -2.41 -21.54 -11.47
C THR A 388 -1.51 -21.45 -12.71
N ASN A 389 -2.05 -20.99 -13.83
CA ASN A 389 -1.27 -20.77 -15.05
C ASN A 389 -1.44 -19.33 -15.53
N ILE A 390 -0.35 -18.57 -15.44
CA ILE A 390 -0.32 -17.16 -15.82
C ILE A 390 0.56 -16.90 -17.05
N SER A 391 1.01 -17.95 -17.74
CA SER A 391 1.91 -17.83 -18.89
C SER A 391 1.30 -17.09 -20.11
N THR A 392 0.00 -16.83 -20.11
CA THR A 392 -0.66 -16.00 -21.13
C THR A 392 -0.61 -14.49 -20.82
N SER A 393 -0.17 -14.13 -19.62
CA SER A 393 -0.05 -12.75 -19.16
C SER A 393 1.30 -12.12 -19.55
N ALA A 394 1.34 -10.78 -19.50
CA ALA A 394 2.56 -10.00 -19.72
C ALA A 394 3.27 -9.60 -18.41
N PHE A 395 2.87 -10.15 -17.25
CA PHE A 395 3.48 -9.81 -15.97
C PHE A 395 4.97 -10.14 -15.97
N ASP A 396 5.80 -9.28 -15.37
CA ASP A 396 7.21 -9.59 -15.11
C ASP A 396 7.41 -10.21 -13.72
N THR A 397 6.53 -9.89 -12.77
CA THR A 397 6.65 -10.30 -11.36
C THR A 397 5.34 -10.85 -10.82
N ILE A 398 5.44 -11.97 -10.14
CA ILE A 398 4.36 -12.66 -9.44
C ILE A 398 4.64 -12.62 -7.95
N ILE A 399 3.84 -11.89 -7.17
CA ILE A 399 3.93 -11.86 -5.71
C ILE A 399 2.98 -12.90 -5.13
N VAL A 400 3.49 -13.87 -4.38
CA VAL A 400 2.70 -14.83 -3.61
C VAL A 400 2.74 -14.42 -2.15
N ALA A 401 1.63 -13.87 -1.66
CA ALA A 401 1.52 -13.24 -0.34
C ALA A 401 0.98 -14.17 0.77
N GLY A 402 0.67 -15.43 0.46
CA GLY A 402 0.15 -16.39 1.44
C GLY A 402 0.19 -17.85 0.98
N ASP A 403 0.07 -18.76 1.96
CA ASP A 403 0.15 -20.22 1.78
C ASP A 403 -1.23 -20.85 1.49
N GLU A 404 -1.24 -21.83 0.60
CA GLU A 404 -2.42 -22.66 0.32
C GLU A 404 -2.42 -23.89 1.24
N THR A 405 -3.52 -24.10 1.97
CA THR A 405 -3.57 -25.12 3.03
C THR A 405 -4.39 -26.35 2.64
N GLY A 406 -5.26 -26.25 1.63
CA GLY A 406 -6.19 -27.31 1.25
C GLY A 406 -5.65 -28.27 0.19
N SER A 407 -4.86 -27.78 -0.76
CA SER A 407 -4.42 -28.55 -1.93
C SER A 407 -2.98 -28.26 -2.35
N ASP A 408 -2.35 -29.22 -3.01
CA ASP A 408 -1.11 -28.99 -3.72
C ASP A 408 -1.34 -27.96 -4.82
N THR A 409 -0.39 -27.04 -5.00
CA THR A 409 -0.48 -25.99 -6.01
C THR A 409 0.62 -26.13 -7.05
N LYS A 410 0.29 -25.73 -8.28
CA LYS A 410 1.24 -25.58 -9.37
C LYS A 410 1.11 -24.19 -9.95
N LEU A 411 2.22 -23.47 -10.07
CA LEU A 411 2.32 -22.18 -10.72
C LEU A 411 3.12 -22.35 -12.02
N THR A 412 2.47 -22.12 -13.15
CA THR A 412 3.09 -22.11 -14.48
C THR A 412 3.31 -20.68 -14.95
N ILE A 413 4.56 -20.33 -15.24
CA ILE A 413 5.00 -18.99 -15.64
C ILE A 413 5.69 -19.01 -17.02
N ASN A 414 5.91 -17.83 -17.60
CA ASN A 414 6.83 -17.64 -18.72
C ASN A 414 8.28 -17.63 -18.26
N LYS A 415 9.19 -17.88 -19.20
CA LYS A 415 10.64 -17.65 -18.99
C LYS A 415 10.89 -16.20 -18.54
N ASP A 416 11.93 -16.04 -17.73
CA ASP A 416 12.41 -14.75 -17.18
C ASP A 416 11.47 -14.05 -16.17
N GLN A 417 10.23 -14.51 -15.98
CA GLN A 417 9.36 -14.01 -14.93
C GLN A 417 9.96 -14.26 -13.54
N LYS A 418 9.73 -13.33 -12.62
CA LYS A 418 10.17 -13.38 -11.23
C LYS A 418 9.02 -13.80 -10.32
N ILE A 419 9.28 -14.73 -9.41
CA ILE A 419 8.35 -15.14 -8.37
C ILE A 419 8.84 -14.57 -7.04
N ASP A 420 8.11 -13.60 -6.51
CA ASP A 420 8.34 -12.97 -5.20
C ASP A 420 7.49 -13.67 -4.13
N LEU A 421 8.16 -14.48 -3.31
CA LEU A 421 7.60 -15.21 -2.18
C LEU A 421 7.59 -14.27 -0.96
N ALA A 422 6.45 -13.63 -0.73
CA ALA A 422 6.29 -12.52 0.20
C ALA A 422 5.49 -12.87 1.46
N ALA A 423 5.20 -14.16 1.69
CA ALA A 423 4.61 -14.64 2.93
C ALA A 423 5.69 -15.16 3.90
N THR A 424 5.40 -15.10 5.21
CA THR A 424 6.32 -15.61 6.25
C THR A 424 6.57 -17.12 6.12
N THR A 425 5.53 -17.86 5.73
CA THR A 425 5.59 -19.29 5.47
C THR A 425 4.85 -19.62 4.19
N LEU A 426 5.45 -20.44 3.34
CA LEU A 426 4.88 -20.97 2.09
C LEU A 426 5.19 -22.45 1.98
N ALA A 427 4.36 -23.21 1.28
CA ALA A 427 4.48 -24.65 1.14
C ALA A 427 4.57 -25.39 2.50
N ALA A 428 4.04 -24.82 3.58
CA ALA A 428 4.17 -25.37 4.92
C ALA A 428 3.16 -26.50 5.18
N SER A 429 2.04 -26.47 4.45
CA SER A 429 0.95 -27.44 4.54
C SER A 429 0.86 -28.35 3.33
N LYS A 430 1.11 -27.80 2.14
CA LYS A 430 0.98 -28.44 0.83
C LYS A 430 2.14 -28.07 -0.07
N LYS A 431 2.41 -28.85 -1.11
CA LYS A 431 3.54 -28.55 -2.00
C LYS A 431 3.18 -27.38 -2.92
N ILE A 432 4.19 -26.56 -3.22
CA ILE A 432 4.11 -25.55 -4.29
C ILE A 432 5.05 -26.01 -5.39
N THR A 433 4.50 -26.27 -6.59
CA THR A 433 5.27 -26.65 -7.77
C THR A 433 5.44 -25.46 -8.69
N MET A 434 6.68 -25.12 -9.04
CA MET A 434 6.99 -24.07 -10.01
C MET A 434 7.33 -24.71 -11.35
N ASP A 435 6.71 -24.21 -12.43
CA ASP A 435 6.89 -24.72 -13.78
C ASP A 435 6.99 -23.59 -14.80
N LEU A 436 7.60 -23.91 -15.94
CA LEU A 436 7.64 -23.05 -17.12
C LEU A 436 6.62 -23.56 -18.14
N ASN A 437 5.97 -22.65 -18.87
CA ASN A 437 5.11 -23.05 -19.99
C ASN A 437 5.88 -23.73 -21.12
N GLU A 438 7.14 -23.34 -21.32
CA GLU A 438 8.05 -23.91 -22.32
C GLU A 438 9.37 -24.29 -21.63
N LYS A 439 9.71 -25.57 -21.70
CA LYS A 439 10.87 -26.18 -21.02
C LYS A 439 11.66 -27.14 -21.91
N SER A 440 11.66 -26.87 -23.22
CA SER A 440 12.33 -27.71 -24.23
C SER A 440 13.78 -27.32 -24.47
N GLY A 441 14.28 -26.26 -23.82
CA GLY A 441 15.66 -25.80 -23.95
C GLY A 441 16.57 -26.49 -22.94
N ASP A 442 17.89 -26.25 -23.06
CA ASP A 442 18.89 -26.75 -22.10
C ASP A 442 19.27 -25.71 -21.03
N ASN A 443 18.62 -24.54 -21.05
CA ASN A 443 18.91 -23.36 -20.23
C ASN A 443 17.64 -22.80 -19.59
N ASP A 444 16.77 -23.67 -19.11
CA ASP A 444 15.51 -23.26 -18.50
C ASP A 444 15.70 -22.91 -17.02
N SER A 445 15.14 -21.76 -16.62
CA SER A 445 15.46 -21.15 -15.32
C SER A 445 14.24 -20.56 -14.63
N ILE A 446 14.14 -20.78 -13.33
CA ILE A 446 13.15 -20.14 -12.45
C ILE A 446 13.83 -19.06 -11.61
N ASN A 447 13.22 -17.87 -11.52
CA ASN A 447 13.70 -16.77 -10.69
C ASN A 447 12.84 -16.63 -9.44
N LEU A 448 13.38 -16.98 -8.28
CA LEU A 448 12.73 -16.90 -6.97
C LEU A 448 13.28 -15.74 -6.15
N VAL A 449 12.41 -15.07 -5.40
CA VAL A 449 12.79 -14.07 -4.42
C VAL A 449 12.12 -14.38 -3.10
N LEU A 450 12.91 -14.53 -2.04
CA LEU A 450 12.41 -14.69 -0.68
C LEU A 450 12.44 -13.32 -0.03
N ASN A 451 11.27 -12.67 0.04
CA ASN A 451 11.19 -11.25 0.34
C ASN A 451 10.77 -10.99 1.80
N ALA A 452 11.74 -11.12 2.71
CA ALA A 452 11.49 -10.91 4.14
C ALA A 452 11.06 -9.48 4.47
N LYS A 453 11.44 -8.51 3.62
CA LYS A 453 11.04 -7.11 3.77
C LYS A 453 9.55 -6.94 3.54
N THR A 454 8.99 -7.54 2.49
CA THR A 454 7.55 -7.52 2.23
C THR A 454 6.78 -8.38 3.23
N ALA A 455 7.32 -9.55 3.60
CA ALA A 455 6.72 -10.44 4.59
C ALA A 455 6.77 -9.89 6.03
N ASP A 456 7.55 -8.83 6.24
CA ASP A 456 7.91 -8.27 7.55
C ASP A 456 8.47 -9.31 8.55
N ASN A 457 9.05 -10.41 8.06
CA ASN A 457 9.61 -11.53 8.82
C ASN A 457 10.47 -12.42 7.92
N ASN A 458 11.20 -13.38 8.49
CA ASN A 458 11.85 -14.44 7.72
C ASN A 458 10.84 -15.16 6.81
N VAL A 459 11.28 -15.48 5.60
CA VAL A 459 10.52 -16.29 4.65
C VAL A 459 11.01 -17.73 4.73
N THR A 460 10.11 -18.64 5.09
CA THR A 460 10.35 -20.09 5.11
C THR A 460 9.49 -20.76 4.06
N VAL A 461 10.11 -21.43 3.11
CA VAL A 461 9.43 -22.18 2.04
C VAL A 461 9.61 -23.67 2.29
N GLY A 462 8.53 -24.38 2.58
CA GLY A 462 8.53 -25.77 3.00
C GLY A 462 8.70 -25.97 4.51
N ASN A 463 8.46 -27.19 4.98
CA ASN A 463 8.49 -27.54 6.41
C ASN A 463 8.91 -29.00 6.69
N GLY A 464 9.82 -29.57 5.89
CA GLY A 464 10.43 -30.86 6.19
C GLY A 464 9.52 -32.07 6.03
N GLY A 465 8.42 -31.98 5.27
CA GLY A 465 7.51 -33.08 4.98
C GLY A 465 7.40 -33.35 3.47
N ALA A 466 7.12 -34.59 3.06
CA ALA A 466 7.04 -35.00 1.65
C ALA A 466 6.05 -34.19 0.81
N ASP A 467 5.02 -33.69 1.49
CA ASP A 467 3.96 -32.87 0.91
C ASP A 467 4.09 -31.39 1.30
N LYS A 468 5.23 -30.97 1.85
CA LYS A 468 5.46 -29.64 2.46
C LYS A 468 6.77 -29.03 1.99
N GLN A 469 6.87 -28.83 0.68
CA GLN A 469 8.11 -28.43 0.03
C GLN A 469 7.87 -27.61 -1.23
N LEU A 470 8.89 -26.85 -1.63
CA LEU A 470 8.99 -26.27 -2.96
C LEU A 470 9.43 -27.37 -3.93
N VAL A 471 8.73 -27.50 -5.05
CA VAL A 471 9.10 -28.43 -6.13
C VAL A 471 9.38 -27.62 -7.37
N ILE A 472 10.56 -27.81 -7.96
CA ILE A 472 10.83 -27.33 -9.32
C ILE A 472 10.49 -28.47 -10.28
N GLU A 473 9.63 -28.18 -11.24
CA GLU A 473 9.18 -29.17 -12.22
C GLU A 473 10.35 -29.72 -13.05
N THR A 474 10.19 -30.96 -13.51
CA THR A 474 11.18 -31.65 -14.34
C THR A 474 11.54 -30.89 -15.63
N GLY A 475 12.78 -31.00 -16.08
CA GLY A 475 13.30 -30.30 -17.27
C GLY A 475 13.61 -28.81 -17.08
N ILE A 476 13.85 -28.36 -15.85
CA ILE A 476 14.35 -27.00 -15.55
C ILE A 476 15.78 -27.14 -15.01
N GLU A 477 16.76 -26.53 -15.68
CA GLU A 477 18.18 -26.71 -15.35
C GLU A 477 18.70 -25.75 -14.30
N SER A 478 18.07 -24.58 -14.10
CA SER A 478 18.60 -23.56 -13.20
C SER A 478 17.54 -22.95 -12.28
N VAL A 479 17.95 -22.61 -11.06
CA VAL A 479 17.14 -21.83 -10.11
C VAL A 479 17.95 -20.66 -9.60
N ASN A 480 17.45 -19.46 -9.83
CA ASN A 480 18.03 -18.22 -9.30
C ASN A 480 17.24 -17.82 -8.06
N ILE A 481 17.93 -17.52 -6.96
CA ILE A 481 17.33 -17.16 -5.67
C ILE A 481 17.87 -15.82 -5.21
N THR A 482 17.00 -14.85 -4.98
CA THR A 482 17.33 -13.61 -4.26
C THR A 482 16.78 -13.67 -2.84
N SER A 483 17.65 -13.71 -1.85
CA SER A 483 17.28 -13.66 -0.42
C SER A 483 17.31 -12.22 0.07
N VAL A 484 16.14 -11.60 0.28
CA VAL A 484 16.02 -10.20 0.72
C VAL A 484 15.84 -10.12 2.23
N ALA A 485 16.59 -9.24 2.88
CA ALA A 485 16.53 -8.96 4.30
C ALA A 485 15.44 -7.96 4.69
N LYS A 486 14.77 -8.23 5.80
CA LYS A 486 14.10 -7.20 6.59
C LYS A 486 15.13 -6.42 7.41
N ASP A 487 16.04 -7.14 8.04
CA ASP A 487 17.11 -6.63 8.91
C ASP A 487 18.32 -7.59 8.94
N SER A 488 19.36 -7.25 9.71
CA SER A 488 20.61 -8.01 9.79
C SER A 488 20.49 -9.40 10.44
N THR A 489 19.33 -9.75 11.01
CA THR A 489 19.08 -11.07 11.62
C THR A 489 18.21 -11.97 10.74
N THR A 490 17.84 -11.49 9.54
CA THR A 490 16.97 -12.25 8.63
C THR A 490 17.64 -13.55 8.19
N ALA A 491 16.94 -14.65 8.39
CA ALA A 491 17.36 -16.00 8.02
C ALA A 491 16.24 -16.70 7.26
N ASN A 492 16.28 -16.59 5.94
CA ASN A 492 15.33 -17.23 5.04
C ASN A 492 15.65 -18.72 4.89
N SER A 493 14.69 -19.54 4.47
CA SER A 493 14.96 -20.94 4.19
C SER A 493 14.09 -21.54 3.10
N ILE A 494 14.65 -22.53 2.39
CA ILE A 494 13.95 -23.31 1.37
C ILE A 494 14.19 -24.79 1.64
N ASP A 495 13.10 -25.55 1.75
CA ASP A 495 13.07 -26.99 1.59
C ASP A 495 12.58 -27.31 0.18
N GLY A 496 13.53 -27.67 -0.68
CA GLY A 496 13.34 -27.71 -2.12
C GLY A 496 13.66 -29.07 -2.73
N LYS A 497 12.86 -29.45 -3.74
CA LYS A 497 13.15 -30.57 -4.64
C LYS A 497 13.56 -30.03 -6.00
N PHE A 498 14.84 -30.24 -6.30
CA PHE A 498 15.57 -29.71 -7.44
C PHE A 498 16.11 -30.85 -8.33
N THR A 499 15.28 -31.88 -8.56
CA THR A 499 15.72 -33.18 -9.10
C THR A 499 16.44 -33.07 -10.45
N ASP A 500 16.02 -32.17 -11.34
CA ASP A 500 16.63 -31.96 -12.67
C ASP A 500 17.48 -30.68 -12.76
N VAL A 501 17.50 -29.88 -11.69
CA VAL A 501 18.28 -28.65 -11.62
C VAL A 501 19.76 -29.00 -11.56
N LYS A 502 20.55 -28.30 -12.38
CA LYS A 502 22.02 -28.41 -12.47
C LYS A 502 22.72 -27.27 -11.73
N SER A 503 22.10 -26.09 -11.69
CA SER A 503 22.67 -24.88 -11.10
C SER A 503 21.68 -24.16 -10.18
N ILE A 504 22.12 -23.82 -8.98
CA ILE A 504 21.42 -22.94 -8.05
C ILE A 504 22.28 -21.70 -7.83
N ILE A 505 21.78 -20.53 -8.21
CA ILE A 505 22.49 -19.25 -8.07
C ILE A 505 21.80 -18.43 -7.00
N ILE A 506 22.55 -17.91 -6.04
CA ILE A 506 22.01 -17.24 -4.86
C ILE A 506 22.65 -15.85 -4.72
N ASN A 507 21.81 -14.84 -4.51
CA ASN A 507 22.22 -13.47 -4.23
C ASN A 507 21.32 -12.84 -3.15
N GLY A 508 21.63 -11.59 -2.78
CA GLY A 508 20.82 -10.81 -1.85
C GLY A 508 21.56 -10.47 -0.56
N ASP A 509 20.81 -10.03 0.45
CA ASP A 509 21.33 -9.49 1.70
C ASP A 509 20.79 -10.19 2.96
N ALA A 510 19.89 -11.17 2.84
CA ALA A 510 19.48 -12.04 3.94
C ALA A 510 20.21 -13.39 3.93
N GLY A 511 20.51 -13.91 5.12
CA GLY A 511 21.01 -15.27 5.25
C GLY A 511 20.00 -16.27 4.70
N ILE A 512 20.47 -17.39 4.17
CA ILE A 512 19.59 -18.42 3.60
C ILE A 512 20.02 -19.83 3.97
N THR A 513 19.07 -20.66 4.35
CA THR A 513 19.28 -22.10 4.54
C THR A 513 18.65 -22.90 3.41
N LEU A 514 19.43 -23.73 2.73
CA LEU A 514 18.94 -24.72 1.77
C LEU A 514 18.83 -26.10 2.42
N LYS A 515 17.66 -26.74 2.29
CA LYS A 515 17.33 -28.06 2.83
C LYS A 515 16.82 -28.98 1.71
N GLY A 516 16.97 -30.28 1.92
CA GLY A 516 16.34 -31.33 1.09
C GLY A 516 15.54 -32.30 1.97
N PHE A 517 14.51 -32.92 1.40
CA PHE A 517 13.54 -33.72 2.14
C PHE A 517 13.83 -35.22 2.10
N THR A 518 14.04 -35.81 0.91
CA THR A 518 14.43 -37.22 0.76
C THR A 518 15.90 -37.37 0.44
N VAL A 519 16.55 -38.26 1.19
CA VAL A 519 17.99 -38.27 1.45
C VAL A 519 18.89 -38.46 0.20
N ALA A 520 18.32 -38.79 -0.97
CA ALA A 520 19.09 -39.29 -2.12
C ALA A 520 18.81 -38.64 -3.48
N THR A 521 17.65 -38.01 -3.74
CA THR A 521 17.30 -37.61 -5.12
C THR A 521 16.99 -36.14 -5.34
N ASP A 522 16.76 -35.36 -4.28
CA ASP A 522 16.25 -34.00 -4.42
C ASP A 522 17.25 -33.03 -5.05
N TYR A 523 18.56 -33.28 -4.91
CA TYR A 523 19.63 -32.44 -5.48
C TYR A 523 20.60 -33.25 -6.36
N LYS A 524 20.25 -34.48 -6.75
CA LYS A 524 21.20 -35.45 -7.36
C LYS A 524 21.93 -34.94 -8.60
N ASN A 525 21.31 -34.00 -9.32
CA ASN A 525 21.84 -33.42 -10.56
C ASN A 525 22.46 -32.02 -10.35
N VAL A 526 22.35 -31.45 -9.14
CA VAL A 526 22.91 -30.14 -8.81
C VAL A 526 24.43 -30.24 -8.79
N SER A 527 25.04 -29.63 -9.81
CA SER A 527 26.48 -29.59 -10.02
C SER A 527 27.11 -28.26 -9.60
N MET A 528 26.27 -27.24 -9.37
CA MET A 528 26.71 -25.92 -8.94
C MET A 528 25.70 -25.32 -7.96
N ILE A 529 26.19 -24.89 -6.80
CA ILE A 529 25.54 -23.95 -5.90
C ILE A 529 26.46 -22.73 -5.82
N ASP A 530 26.02 -21.58 -6.33
CA ASP A 530 26.84 -20.37 -6.37
C ASP A 530 26.18 -19.27 -5.56
N ALA A 531 26.62 -19.08 -4.32
CA ALA A 531 26.21 -17.99 -3.44
C ALA A 531 27.24 -16.85 -3.38
N SER A 532 28.16 -16.75 -4.35
CA SER A 532 29.23 -15.74 -4.34
C SER A 532 28.75 -14.28 -4.35
N ALA A 533 27.48 -14.04 -4.71
CA ALA A 533 26.86 -12.72 -4.66
C ALA A 533 25.97 -12.50 -3.40
N LEU A 534 25.91 -13.46 -2.48
CA LEU A 534 25.18 -13.36 -1.23
C LEU A 534 26.01 -12.57 -0.20
N LYS A 535 25.41 -11.55 0.39
CA LYS A 535 26.12 -10.70 1.38
C LYS A 535 26.11 -11.28 2.79
N ALA A 536 25.07 -12.04 3.11
CA ALA A 536 24.92 -12.76 4.37
C ALA A 536 25.37 -14.22 4.19
N GLY A 537 25.18 -15.07 5.21
CA GLY A 537 25.62 -16.47 5.18
C GLY A 537 24.65 -17.43 4.48
N LEU A 538 25.20 -18.36 3.71
CA LEU A 538 24.59 -19.59 3.24
C LEU A 538 24.72 -20.67 4.32
N THR A 539 23.62 -21.36 4.61
CA THR A 539 23.63 -22.62 5.36
C THR A 539 23.19 -23.75 4.45
N PHE A 540 24.01 -24.78 4.29
CA PHE A 540 23.69 -25.94 3.46
C PHE A 540 24.19 -27.23 4.10
N ASP A 541 23.29 -28.20 4.31
CA ASP A 541 23.64 -29.52 4.84
C ASP A 541 23.50 -30.60 3.77
N ALA A 542 24.63 -30.99 3.18
CA ALA A 542 24.72 -32.06 2.20
C ALA A 542 24.86 -33.47 2.82
N SER A 543 24.92 -33.61 4.15
CA SER A 543 25.13 -34.92 4.77
C SER A 543 24.01 -35.90 4.48
N ALA A 544 22.78 -35.39 4.49
CA ALA A 544 21.57 -36.11 4.19
C ALA A 544 21.12 -35.92 2.74
N ILE A 545 21.95 -35.40 1.85
CA ILE A 545 21.56 -35.13 0.45
C ILE A 545 22.59 -35.79 -0.47
N THR A 546 22.18 -36.11 -1.71
CA THR A 546 23.12 -36.48 -2.78
C THR A 546 23.12 -35.34 -3.79
N ILE A 547 24.31 -34.79 -4.06
CA ILE A 547 24.56 -33.79 -5.11
C ILE A 547 25.33 -34.45 -6.26
N ALA A 548 25.48 -33.75 -7.39
CA ALA A 548 26.25 -34.29 -8.50
C ALA A 548 27.72 -34.48 -8.10
N ASN A 549 28.34 -35.54 -8.62
CA ASN A 549 29.76 -35.81 -8.39
C ASN A 549 30.62 -34.68 -8.97
N GLY A 550 31.56 -34.15 -8.18
CA GLY A 550 32.38 -32.99 -8.55
C GLY A 550 31.66 -31.65 -8.42
N ALA A 551 30.52 -31.58 -7.70
CA ALA A 551 29.76 -30.35 -7.56
C ALA A 551 30.59 -29.20 -6.99
N THR A 552 30.38 -28.00 -7.51
CA THR A 552 30.99 -26.78 -6.99
C THR A 552 30.01 -26.08 -6.04
N ILE A 553 30.46 -25.74 -4.84
CA ILE A 553 29.67 -24.98 -3.86
C ILE A 553 30.47 -23.72 -3.53
N LYS A 554 29.86 -22.56 -3.73
CA LYS A 554 30.45 -21.28 -3.38
C LYS A 554 29.63 -20.59 -2.30
N GLY A 555 30.29 -20.19 -1.22
CA GLY A 555 29.78 -19.26 -0.23
C GLY A 555 29.83 -17.81 -0.71
N GLY A 556 29.44 -16.88 0.15
CA GLY A 556 29.28 -15.46 -0.11
C GLY A 556 30.33 -14.60 0.59
N SER A 557 29.92 -13.42 1.05
CA SER A 557 30.75 -12.55 1.90
C SER A 557 30.37 -12.59 3.39
N GLY A 558 29.31 -13.31 3.74
CA GLY A 558 28.86 -13.51 5.11
C GLY A 558 29.38 -14.84 5.66
N ALA A 559 29.20 -15.07 6.96
CA ALA A 559 29.65 -16.33 7.58
C ALA A 559 28.82 -17.52 7.07
N ASP A 560 29.44 -18.37 6.24
CA ASP A 560 28.82 -19.53 5.63
C ASP A 560 28.96 -20.79 6.51
N SER A 561 27.97 -21.67 6.43
CA SER A 561 27.94 -22.95 7.14
C SER A 561 27.59 -24.09 6.19
N ILE A 562 28.59 -24.89 5.84
CA ILE A 562 28.47 -25.96 4.85
C ILE A 562 28.79 -27.29 5.53
N THR A 563 27.80 -28.17 5.64
CA THR A 563 27.99 -29.54 6.14
C THR A 563 28.10 -30.50 4.97
N VAL A 564 29.11 -31.35 5.00
CA VAL A 564 29.44 -32.28 3.93
C VAL A 564 29.82 -33.63 4.51
N LYS A 565 29.41 -34.69 3.82
CA LYS A 565 30.05 -36.02 3.89
C LYS A 565 31.01 -36.09 2.71
N GLY A 566 32.13 -36.78 2.81
CA GLY A 566 33.04 -36.90 1.66
C GLY A 566 32.37 -37.49 0.42
N GLY A 567 33.05 -37.34 -0.70
CA GLY A 567 32.43 -37.14 -2.00
C GLY A 567 33.07 -35.94 -2.70
N LEU A 568 33.31 -36.01 -4.01
CA LEU A 568 33.95 -34.95 -4.77
C LEU A 568 33.06 -33.70 -4.77
N ALA A 569 33.35 -32.76 -3.87
CA ALA A 569 32.81 -31.41 -3.89
C ALA A 569 33.97 -30.41 -3.87
N ASN A 570 33.84 -29.35 -4.66
CA ASN A 570 34.79 -28.24 -4.71
C ASN A 570 34.15 -27.03 -4.02
N LEU A 571 34.69 -26.67 -2.87
CA LEU A 571 34.20 -25.57 -2.04
C LEU A 571 35.06 -24.33 -2.27
N THR A 572 34.38 -23.19 -2.40
CA THR A 572 34.98 -21.86 -2.31
C THR A 572 34.17 -21.12 -1.25
N LEU A 573 34.75 -20.84 -0.10
CA LEU A 573 34.03 -20.29 1.05
C LEU A 573 33.72 -18.80 0.85
N GLY A 574 34.63 -18.06 0.22
CA GLY A 574 34.46 -16.63 0.00
C GLY A 574 35.07 -15.79 1.12
N GLU A 575 34.45 -14.65 1.41
CA GLU A 575 34.83 -13.84 2.57
C GLU A 575 33.92 -14.19 3.74
N GLY A 576 34.41 -14.15 4.97
CA GLY A 576 33.58 -14.48 6.12
C GLY A 576 34.37 -15.16 7.21
N SER A 577 33.66 -15.64 8.22
CA SER A 577 34.20 -16.59 9.18
C SER A 577 33.47 -17.90 8.95
N ASP A 578 33.93 -18.65 7.95
CA ASP A 578 33.16 -19.75 7.39
C ASP A 578 33.36 -21.03 8.18
N THR A 579 32.37 -21.91 8.14
CA THR A 579 32.39 -23.18 8.88
C THR A 579 32.06 -24.33 7.95
N VAL A 580 33.03 -25.23 7.76
CA VAL A 580 32.83 -26.49 7.07
C VAL A 580 32.71 -27.61 8.09
N THR A 581 31.55 -28.25 8.17
CA THR A 581 31.33 -29.40 9.04
C THR A 581 31.53 -30.69 8.26
N LEU A 582 32.45 -31.54 8.73
CA LEU A 582 32.80 -32.83 8.12
C LEU A 582 32.09 -33.97 8.84
N LYS A 583 31.31 -34.73 8.07
CA LYS A 583 30.76 -36.03 8.44
C LYS A 583 31.58 -37.15 7.81
N LYS A 584 31.42 -38.37 8.31
CA LYS A 584 32.11 -39.53 7.75
C LYS A 584 31.74 -39.76 6.29
N GLY A 585 32.70 -40.28 5.55
CA GLY A 585 32.63 -40.46 4.11
C GLY A 585 33.73 -39.62 3.47
N GLY A 586 34.41 -40.19 2.48
CA GLY A 586 35.54 -39.58 1.79
C GLY A 586 36.72 -40.55 1.70
N THR A 587 37.14 -40.91 0.49
CA THR A 587 38.21 -41.89 0.27
C THR A 587 39.47 -41.22 -0.31
N SER A 588 40.56 -41.98 -0.46
CA SER A 588 41.81 -41.48 -1.09
C SER A 588 41.62 -40.99 -2.53
N THR A 589 40.52 -41.36 -3.19
CA THR A 589 40.18 -40.97 -4.56
C THR A 589 38.94 -40.09 -4.65
N ASP A 590 38.27 -39.85 -3.53
CA ASP A 590 36.96 -39.18 -3.46
C ASP A 590 36.90 -38.30 -2.22
N TYR A 591 37.51 -37.11 -2.31
CA TYR A 591 37.63 -36.17 -1.20
C TYR A 591 37.20 -34.76 -1.59
N ILE A 592 36.82 -34.01 -0.58
CA ILE A 592 36.40 -32.61 -0.72
C ILE A 592 37.64 -31.75 -0.89
N THR A 593 37.54 -30.73 -1.76
CA THR A 593 38.57 -29.71 -1.91
C THR A 593 38.02 -28.35 -1.47
N ILE A 594 38.66 -27.71 -0.50
CA ILE A 594 38.41 -26.31 -0.14
C ILE A 594 39.48 -25.45 -0.81
N ASN A 595 39.06 -24.53 -1.69
CA ASN A 595 39.96 -23.81 -2.59
C ASN A 595 40.61 -22.55 -1.98
N ASP A 596 40.02 -21.99 -0.93
CA ASP A 596 40.32 -20.65 -0.40
C ASP A 596 40.31 -20.59 1.12
N PHE A 597 40.57 -21.73 1.78
CA PHE A 597 40.63 -21.80 3.24
C PHE A 597 41.58 -20.73 3.82
N SER A 598 41.09 -20.01 4.83
CA SER A 598 41.75 -18.86 5.41
C SER A 598 41.86 -18.99 6.93
N LYS A 599 42.45 -17.97 7.57
CA LYS A 599 42.67 -17.97 9.02
C LYS A 599 41.36 -17.85 9.82
N ASP A 600 40.32 -17.26 9.25
CA ASP A 600 39.06 -16.97 9.96
C ASP A 600 38.05 -18.12 9.79
N ASP A 601 38.37 -19.08 8.93
CA ASP A 601 37.57 -20.27 8.63
C ASP A 601 37.81 -21.40 9.63
N LYS A 602 36.79 -22.23 9.77
CA LYS A 602 36.75 -23.36 10.69
C LYS A 602 36.38 -24.65 9.98
N ILE A 603 37.09 -25.70 10.33
CA ILE A 603 36.67 -27.07 10.06
C ILE A 603 36.14 -27.66 11.36
N VAL A 604 34.89 -28.12 11.32
CA VAL A 604 34.23 -28.78 12.44
C VAL A 604 34.13 -30.27 12.13
N LEU A 605 34.67 -31.12 13.00
CA LEU A 605 34.41 -32.55 12.91
C LEU A 605 33.07 -32.85 13.58
N ASP A 606 32.15 -33.50 12.86
CA ASP A 606 30.84 -33.85 13.37
C ASP A 606 30.95 -34.74 14.61
N GLY A 607 30.29 -34.34 15.70
CA GLY A 607 30.39 -35.02 16.99
C GLY A 607 29.70 -36.40 17.02
N THR A 608 28.84 -36.73 16.05
CA THR A 608 28.20 -38.04 15.95
C THR A 608 29.09 -39.05 15.23
N ASP A 609 29.78 -38.62 14.17
CA ASP A 609 30.67 -39.48 13.39
C ASP A 609 32.09 -39.58 14.01
N PHE A 610 32.58 -38.50 14.60
CA PHE A 610 33.95 -38.35 15.09
C PHE A 610 34.02 -37.98 16.57
N ALA A 611 33.11 -38.51 17.39
CA ALA A 611 33.12 -38.35 18.83
C ALA A 611 34.51 -38.63 19.45
N SER A 612 34.96 -37.81 20.39
CA SER A 612 36.25 -37.96 21.10
C SER A 612 37.49 -37.92 20.21
N ALA A 613 37.41 -37.26 19.04
CA ALA A 613 38.58 -37.08 18.18
C ALA A 613 39.76 -36.47 18.94
N LYS A 614 40.98 -36.89 18.62
CA LYS A 614 42.20 -36.32 19.20
C LYS A 614 42.54 -34.99 18.54
N ALA A 615 43.34 -34.19 19.24
CA ALA A 615 43.92 -32.98 18.67
C ALA A 615 44.70 -33.30 17.40
N ILE A 616 44.62 -32.41 16.42
CA ILE A 616 45.26 -32.60 15.12
C ILE A 616 46.79 -32.61 15.21
N GLU A 617 47.43 -33.57 14.53
CA GLU A 617 48.89 -33.72 14.50
C GLU A 617 49.45 -33.63 13.07
N LYS A 618 50.62 -33.01 12.90
CA LYS A 618 51.31 -32.95 11.60
C LYS A 618 52.08 -34.25 11.33
N LEU A 619 51.76 -34.91 10.23
CA LEU A 619 52.54 -36.02 9.68
C LEU A 619 53.65 -35.51 8.76
N THR A 620 54.88 -36.01 8.98
CA THR A 620 56.03 -35.74 8.11
C THR A 620 56.60 -37.06 7.59
N LEU A 621 56.72 -37.19 6.27
CA LEU A 621 57.40 -38.31 5.58
C LEU A 621 58.50 -37.76 4.65
N ALA A 622 59.30 -38.65 4.08
CA ALA A 622 60.35 -38.27 3.15
C ALA A 622 59.77 -37.72 1.84
N ASN A 623 60.42 -36.73 1.23
CA ASN A 623 59.93 -36.03 0.03
C ASN A 623 59.81 -36.90 -1.25
N THR A 624 60.19 -38.17 -1.20
CA THR A 624 60.09 -39.14 -2.31
C THR A 624 58.84 -40.02 -2.24
N THR A 625 58.03 -39.84 -1.20
CA THR A 625 56.88 -40.68 -0.84
C THR A 625 55.63 -40.26 -1.65
N GLY A 626 54.84 -41.24 -2.11
CA GLY A 626 53.63 -40.97 -2.91
C GLY A 626 52.44 -40.54 -2.05
N PHE A 627 51.40 -39.97 -2.67
CA PHE A 627 50.19 -39.54 -1.95
C PHE A 627 49.57 -40.64 -1.07
N SER A 628 49.43 -41.85 -1.62
CA SER A 628 48.84 -42.99 -0.92
C SER A 628 49.61 -43.39 0.34
N ASP A 629 50.93 -43.21 0.35
CA ASP A 629 51.74 -43.52 1.53
C ASP A 629 51.49 -42.52 2.66
N TYR A 630 51.36 -41.22 2.34
CA TYR A 630 50.97 -40.20 3.31
C TYR A 630 49.59 -40.48 3.89
N VAL A 631 48.61 -40.81 3.03
CA VAL A 631 47.24 -41.11 3.47
C VAL A 631 47.20 -42.35 4.36
N ASN A 632 47.85 -43.46 3.96
CA ASN A 632 47.89 -44.69 4.75
C ASN A 632 48.62 -44.52 6.08
N GLN A 633 49.71 -43.74 6.10
CA GLN A 633 50.41 -43.43 7.35
C GLN A 633 49.59 -42.48 8.24
N ALA A 634 48.80 -41.60 7.64
CA ALA A 634 47.90 -40.75 8.40
C ALA A 634 46.81 -41.61 9.07
N ALA A 635 46.25 -42.57 8.33
CA ALA A 635 45.32 -43.59 8.82
C ALA A 635 45.96 -44.73 9.64
N SER A 636 47.27 -44.65 9.94
CA SER A 636 47.90 -45.68 10.77
C SER A 636 47.57 -45.43 12.25
N GLY A 637 46.74 -46.26 12.86
CA GLY A 637 46.37 -46.15 14.26
C GLY A 637 45.16 -47.01 14.62
N ASP A 638 44.65 -46.83 15.84
CA ASP A 638 43.32 -47.29 16.23
C ASP A 638 42.47 -46.06 16.57
N GLY A 639 41.80 -45.53 15.54
CA GLY A 639 40.85 -44.43 15.60
C GLY A 639 39.43 -44.86 15.98
N ASN A 640 39.16 -46.16 16.19
CA ASN A 640 37.81 -46.67 16.37
C ASN A 640 37.10 -46.08 17.60
N THR A 641 37.80 -45.93 18.72
CA THR A 641 37.22 -45.31 19.94
C THR A 641 37.49 -43.82 20.02
N ASN A 642 38.69 -43.39 19.62
CA ASN A 642 39.13 -41.99 19.67
C ASN A 642 39.71 -41.63 18.31
N PRO A 643 38.91 -41.03 17.41
CA PRO A 643 39.33 -40.73 16.06
C PRO A 643 40.68 -40.00 16.03
N ILE A 644 41.55 -40.40 15.12
CA ILE A 644 42.89 -39.84 15.00
C ILE A 644 42.88 -38.82 13.86
N VAL A 645 43.22 -37.58 14.14
CA VAL A 645 43.23 -36.50 13.14
C VAL A 645 44.67 -36.13 12.83
N LYS A 646 45.09 -36.31 11.57
CA LYS A 646 46.42 -35.91 11.11
C LYS A 646 46.35 -35.04 9.87
N TYR A 647 47.33 -34.17 9.67
CA TYR A 647 47.50 -33.45 8.41
C TYR A 647 48.91 -33.56 7.84
N PHE A 648 49.04 -33.39 6.54
CA PHE A 648 50.33 -33.36 5.85
C PHE A 648 50.29 -32.44 4.64
N HIS A 649 51.47 -32.12 4.12
CA HIS A 649 51.64 -31.33 2.90
C HIS A 649 52.05 -32.25 1.75
N TYR A 650 51.38 -32.12 0.61
CA TYR A 650 51.70 -32.87 -0.60
C TYR A 650 51.42 -32.02 -1.83
N GLN A 651 52.41 -31.88 -2.72
CA GLN A 651 52.32 -31.08 -3.96
C GLN A 651 51.74 -29.66 -3.78
N ASN A 652 52.18 -28.94 -2.74
CA ASN A 652 51.77 -27.58 -2.38
C ASN A 652 50.37 -27.43 -1.77
N ASP A 653 49.68 -28.54 -1.47
CA ASP A 653 48.39 -28.53 -0.80
C ASP A 653 48.47 -29.20 0.58
N THR A 654 47.54 -28.85 1.46
CA THR A 654 47.40 -29.46 2.78
C THR A 654 46.25 -30.46 2.77
N TYR A 655 46.50 -31.64 3.31
CA TYR A 655 45.51 -32.72 3.42
C TYR A 655 45.29 -33.04 4.88
N ILE A 656 44.03 -33.23 5.27
CA ILE A 656 43.65 -33.72 6.59
C ILE A 656 43.03 -35.11 6.42
N VAL A 657 43.43 -36.03 7.29
CA VAL A 657 42.88 -37.38 7.38
C VAL A 657 42.32 -37.55 8.79
N VAL A 658 41.06 -37.97 8.85
CA VAL A 658 40.36 -38.35 10.08
C VAL A 658 40.19 -39.86 10.04
N ASP A 659 40.95 -40.56 10.87
CA ASP A 659 40.92 -42.01 11.03
C ASP A 659 39.90 -42.40 12.10
N LYS A 660 38.91 -43.20 11.72
CA LYS A 660 37.82 -43.68 12.57
C LYS A 660 37.78 -45.22 12.64
N GLU A 661 38.83 -45.89 12.17
CA GLU A 661 38.92 -47.34 12.11
C GLU A 661 40.05 -47.90 13.00
N ALA A 662 40.04 -49.21 13.26
CA ALA A 662 41.13 -49.89 13.96
C ALA A 662 42.27 -50.36 13.01
N GLY A 663 42.02 -50.30 11.71
CA GLY A 663 42.94 -50.77 10.67
C GLY A 663 44.11 -49.81 10.43
N ALA A 664 45.23 -50.32 9.93
CA ALA A 664 46.42 -49.51 9.64
C ALA A 664 46.43 -48.88 8.22
N THR A 665 45.30 -48.91 7.53
CA THR A 665 45.13 -48.46 6.15
C THR A 665 43.79 -47.74 6.02
N LEU A 666 43.69 -46.80 5.08
CA LEU A 666 42.47 -46.04 4.87
C LEU A 666 41.27 -46.97 4.60
N ALA A 667 40.20 -46.76 5.33
CA ALA A 667 38.92 -47.46 5.17
C ALA A 667 37.78 -46.49 4.85
N ASP A 668 36.60 -47.02 4.51
CA ASP A 668 35.42 -46.21 4.16
C ASP A 668 34.86 -45.41 5.34
N THR A 669 35.28 -45.74 6.57
CA THR A 669 34.91 -44.99 7.78
C THR A 669 35.83 -43.79 8.04
N ASP A 670 36.99 -43.74 7.38
CA ASP A 670 37.91 -42.61 7.45
C ASP A 670 37.44 -41.48 6.53
N THR A 671 38.08 -40.32 6.64
CA THR A 671 37.76 -39.17 5.79
C THR A 671 39.01 -38.41 5.42
N VAL A 672 39.15 -38.12 4.13
CA VAL A 672 40.20 -37.26 3.58
C VAL A 672 39.57 -35.95 3.11
N ILE A 673 40.21 -34.83 3.44
CA ILE A 673 39.89 -33.51 2.88
C ILE A 673 41.15 -32.80 2.42
N LYS A 674 41.03 -32.07 1.31
CA LYS A 674 42.08 -31.24 0.74
C LYS A 674 41.78 -29.77 1.00
N LEU A 675 42.79 -29.04 1.45
CA LEU A 675 42.84 -27.59 1.49
C LEU A 675 43.86 -27.14 0.43
N ALA A 676 43.44 -26.30 -0.51
CA ALA A 676 44.36 -25.75 -1.51
C ALA A 676 45.38 -24.83 -0.84
N GLY A 677 46.66 -25.01 -1.18
CA GLY A 677 47.76 -24.28 -0.54
C GLY A 677 48.28 -24.92 0.75
N ILE A 678 49.34 -24.32 1.29
CA ILE A 678 50.03 -24.80 2.50
C ILE A 678 49.47 -24.10 3.73
N HIS A 679 48.82 -24.88 4.59
CA HIS A 679 48.19 -24.44 5.84
C HIS A 679 48.81 -25.13 7.05
N GLU A 680 49.41 -24.36 7.96
CA GLU A 680 49.94 -24.92 9.22
C GLU A 680 48.82 -25.00 10.26
N LEU A 681 48.33 -26.22 10.49
CA LEU A 681 47.21 -26.49 11.39
C LEU A 681 47.75 -26.83 12.78
N THR A 682 47.87 -25.84 13.66
CA THR A 682 48.22 -26.04 15.07
C THR A 682 46.96 -26.02 15.94
N GLY A 683 46.80 -27.03 16.80
CA GLY A 683 45.53 -27.56 17.33
C GLY A 683 44.57 -26.70 18.15
N THR A 684 44.43 -25.40 17.92
CA THR A 684 43.37 -24.57 18.52
C THR A 684 42.81 -23.43 17.65
N GLN A 685 43.37 -23.12 16.48
CA GLN A 685 42.99 -21.90 15.77
C GLN A 685 41.81 -22.10 14.79
N ASN A 686 41.79 -23.21 14.03
CA ASN A 686 40.88 -23.35 12.86
C ASN A 686 40.21 -24.72 12.71
N ILE A 687 40.50 -25.67 13.60
CA ILE A 687 39.87 -27.01 13.58
C ILE A 687 39.35 -27.27 14.97
N THR A 688 38.03 -27.39 15.08
CA THR A 688 37.34 -27.64 16.33
C THR A 688 36.58 -28.95 16.22
N ILE A 689 36.58 -29.72 17.30
CA ILE A 689 35.70 -30.87 17.43
C ILE A 689 34.40 -30.30 17.97
N ALA A 690 33.25 -30.64 17.37
CA ALA A 690 31.96 -30.24 17.96
C ALA A 690 31.91 -30.81 19.38
N ASP A 691 31.91 -29.93 20.39
CA ASP A 691 31.77 -30.35 21.78
C ASP A 691 30.47 -31.14 21.90
N SER A 692 30.57 -32.40 22.32
CA SER A 692 29.41 -33.21 22.65
C SER A 692 28.74 -32.57 23.87
N GLN A 693 27.70 -31.77 23.63
CA GLN A 693 26.66 -31.51 24.62
C GLN A 693 25.40 -32.26 24.24
#